data_AF-C9LAN5-F1
#
_entry.id   AF-C9LAN5-F1
#
_cell.length_a   1.000
_cell.length_b   1.000
_cell.length_c   1.000
_cell.angle_alpha   90.00
_cell.angle_beta   90.00
_cell.angle_gamma   90.00
#
_symmetry.space_group_name_H-M   'P 1'
#
loop_
_entity.id
_entity.type
_entity.pdbx_description
1 polymer ?
#
loop_
_entity_poly.entity_id
_entity_poly.type
_entity_poly.pdbx_seq_one_letter_code
_entity_poly.pdbx_strand_id
1 'polypeptide(L)'
;MSSDRSTPEEILKRIQAEEKQKENEKRGKLYIFLGYAAGVGKTCAMLDTAQELKKKGIDVVAGYIEPHARWETSMREKGLEKIPPLMVPYKGIELREFNLDAALKRKPQILLVDELAHTNANGLRHKKRYEDIEELLDAGIDVYTTVNIQHLESLNDIVENITKIHVKERIPDGVFDEAEQVKLIDIEPDLLITRLKEGKIYKTVQAERALQNFFAKEKLIALREIALRRMADKVNQIAQQERLLSEKQEEGEGYQGEHILTCISTAPSCERVIRSASRMAYAFHARFTALYVETTRLQNADASVKKIRDDNLHLAEMLGAKIVTVFGDDVAFQIAEYARVSGVTKLVLGRTNHKILFGQKKGNITDEISEYSPNLDIFIIPDMGHTGKKKYFLFSPTNSEKRKKTEKLGADILKEAFMLGIATAVGLLFQKLGFLNADIIMVYLLGILLLSLYTARRYIAVSSAVFSVLLFDWFFVEPFYSFNFYSGKYSATFGIMLLFSIIISAIISTEKHQAKESAKMMYRTELLLDNSRRMRRVESVKELLTELSDKVLKLMNLSVVFYVQKEGKLTGPWLFPKPGISKAELGKTVDTKEKAVVDWVMTNRKRAGCCTHTLPEANAIYLPIKTSDEIYGVMGIVLEEKREIPPFEYGLLTAMLNEAALVFARLIYGRKEKP
;
A
#
# COMPACT_ATOMS: atom_id res chain seq x y z
N MET A 1 19.94 20.60 -4.43
CA MET A 1 19.03 21.08 -5.49
C MET A 1 18.91 20.00 -6.57
N SER A 2 18.29 18.87 -6.21
CA SER A 2 17.79 17.87 -7.15
C SER A 2 16.41 18.35 -7.59
N SER A 3 16.21 18.51 -8.90
CA SER A 3 14.92 18.85 -9.47
C SER A 3 14.00 17.66 -9.30
N ASP A 4 13.20 17.73 -8.24
CA ASP A 4 12.00 16.94 -8.02
C ASP A 4 11.12 17.06 -9.26
N ARG A 5 11.04 15.99 -10.05
CA ARG A 5 10.15 15.95 -11.22
C ARG A 5 8.92 15.17 -10.79
N SER A 6 7.98 15.90 -10.22
CA SER A 6 6.59 15.49 -10.15
C SER A 6 6.16 14.99 -11.54
N THR A 7 5.39 13.90 -11.59
CA THR A 7 4.87 13.35 -12.84
C THR A 7 4.11 14.43 -13.62
N PRO A 8 4.00 14.34 -14.96
CA PRO A 8 3.23 15.31 -15.75
C PRO A 8 1.80 15.53 -15.24
N GLU A 9 1.19 14.49 -14.66
CA GLU A 9 -0.12 14.56 -14.02
C GLU A 9 -0.10 15.33 -12.70
N GLU A 10 0.94 15.17 -11.87
CA GLU A 10 1.13 15.94 -10.63
C GLU A 10 1.46 17.42 -10.93
N ILE A 11 2.25 17.69 -11.98
CA ILE A 11 2.53 19.07 -12.43
C ILE A 11 1.24 19.73 -12.95
N LEU A 12 0.45 19.01 -13.75
CA LEU A 12 -0.83 19.53 -14.24
C LEU A 12 -1.80 19.82 -13.08
N LYS A 13 -1.92 18.90 -12.12
CA LYS A 13 -2.73 19.10 -10.91
C LYS A 13 -2.24 20.30 -10.09
N ARG A 14 -0.93 20.50 -9.99
CA ARG A 14 -0.32 21.64 -9.31
C ARG A 14 -0.59 22.96 -10.02
N ILE A 15 -0.41 23.02 -11.34
CA ILE A 15 -0.71 24.23 -12.13
C ILE A 15 -2.19 24.58 -12.01
N GLN A 16 -3.08 23.60 -12.12
CA GLN A 16 -4.51 23.80 -11.92
C GLN A 16 -4.83 24.28 -10.50
N ALA A 17 -4.15 23.75 -9.47
CA ALA A 17 -4.32 24.22 -8.10
C ALA A 17 -3.82 25.66 -7.89
N GLU A 18 -2.66 26.02 -8.47
CA GLU A 18 -2.08 27.37 -8.40
C GLU A 18 -2.92 28.40 -9.20
N GLU A 19 -3.48 28.02 -10.35
CA GLU A 19 -4.42 28.84 -11.12
C GLU A 19 -5.74 29.04 -10.38
N LYS A 20 -6.31 27.96 -9.82
CA LYS A 20 -7.53 28.01 -9.01
C LYS A 20 -7.33 28.87 -7.75
N GLN A 21 -6.12 28.87 -7.17
CA GLN A 21 -5.77 29.73 -6.03
C GLN A 21 -5.71 31.21 -6.42
N LYS A 22 -5.14 31.56 -7.58
CA LYS A 22 -5.13 32.94 -8.10
C LYS A 22 -6.52 33.46 -8.47
N GLU A 23 -7.39 32.58 -9.00
CA GLU A 23 -8.79 32.93 -9.25
C GLU A 23 -9.56 33.14 -7.94
N ASN A 24 -9.32 32.28 -6.93
CA ASN A 24 -9.92 32.41 -5.60
C ASN A 24 -9.47 33.67 -4.83
N GLU A 25 -8.29 34.25 -5.11
CA GLU A 25 -7.84 35.50 -4.45
C GLU A 25 -8.70 36.72 -4.81
N LYS A 26 -9.36 36.70 -5.98
CA LYS A 26 -10.26 37.80 -6.43
C LYS A 26 -11.73 37.49 -6.18
N ARG A 27 -12.05 36.25 -5.84
CA ARG A 27 -13.40 35.77 -5.57
C ARG A 27 -13.75 36.00 -4.10
N GLY A 28 -15.01 36.31 -3.83
CA GLY A 28 -15.56 36.34 -2.48
C GLY A 28 -15.50 34.96 -1.83
N LYS A 29 -15.51 34.93 -0.50
CA LYS A 29 -15.36 33.71 0.30
C LYS A 29 -16.71 33.26 0.87
N LEU A 30 -16.95 31.95 0.79
CA LEU A 30 -18.15 31.33 1.34
C LEU A 30 -17.89 30.75 2.73
N TYR A 31 -18.70 31.19 3.69
CA TYR A 31 -18.70 30.72 5.07
C TYR A 31 -20.01 30.00 5.39
N ILE A 32 -19.95 28.70 5.69
CA ILE A 32 -21.13 27.87 5.92
C ILE A 32 -21.27 27.54 7.41
N PHE A 33 -22.43 27.82 7.97
CA PHE A 33 -22.84 27.36 9.30
C PHE A 33 -23.65 26.07 9.13
N LEU A 34 -23.00 24.93 9.34
CA LEU A 34 -23.58 23.60 9.17
C LEU A 34 -24.26 23.16 10.47
N GLY A 35 -25.43 22.55 10.36
CA GLY A 35 -26.07 21.84 11.48
C GLY A 35 -26.63 20.49 11.07
N TYR A 36 -26.80 19.58 12.02
CA TYR A 36 -27.37 18.27 11.73
C TYR A 36 -28.91 18.28 11.69
N ALA A 37 -29.55 19.32 12.25
CA ALA A 37 -31.00 19.47 12.30
C ALA A 37 -31.43 20.95 12.41
N ALA A 38 -32.72 21.21 12.18
CA ALA A 38 -33.30 22.50 12.49
C ALA A 38 -33.32 22.76 14.01
N GLY A 39 -33.10 24.01 14.42
CA GLY A 39 -33.15 24.41 15.83
C GLY A 39 -31.85 24.27 16.62
N VAL A 40 -30.77 23.76 16.01
CA VAL A 40 -29.43 23.69 16.65
C VAL A 40 -28.77 25.06 16.86
N GLY A 41 -29.29 26.12 16.22
CA GLY A 41 -28.84 27.50 16.42
C GLY A 41 -28.00 28.10 15.29
N LYS A 42 -28.03 27.53 14.08
CA LYS A 42 -27.22 28.00 12.91
C LYS A 42 -27.36 29.51 12.63
N THR A 43 -28.59 29.99 12.42
CA THR A 43 -28.88 31.42 12.17
C THR A 43 -28.44 32.30 13.33
N CYS A 44 -28.64 31.84 14.57
CA CYS A 44 -28.21 32.55 15.77
C CYS A 44 -26.68 32.70 15.84
N ALA A 45 -25.93 31.65 15.51
CA ALA A 45 -24.47 31.66 15.47
C ALA A 45 -23.91 32.51 14.31
N MET A 46 -24.57 32.48 13.15
CA MET A 46 -24.27 33.34 12.01
C MET A 46 -24.43 34.82 12.39
N LEU A 47 -25.55 35.17 13.04
CA LEU A 47 -25.80 36.53 13.52
C LEU A 47 -24.84 36.99 14.62
N ASP A 48 -24.47 36.12 15.55
CA ASP A 48 -23.47 36.44 16.57
C ASP A 48 -22.13 36.81 15.92
N THR A 49 -21.70 36.00 14.94
CA THR A 49 -20.48 36.25 14.19
C THR A 49 -20.57 37.56 13.39
N ALA A 50 -21.71 37.82 12.75
CA ALA A 50 -21.96 39.06 12.02
C ALA A 50 -21.88 40.31 12.92
N GLN A 51 -22.43 40.25 14.13
CA GLN A 51 -22.39 41.35 15.10
C GLN A 51 -20.95 41.61 15.59
N GLU A 52 -20.16 40.56 15.81
CA GLU A 52 -18.74 40.69 16.16
C GLU A 52 -17.94 41.35 15.04
N LEU A 53 -18.18 40.98 13.79
CA LEU A 53 -17.52 41.57 12.62
C LEU A 53 -17.93 43.04 12.44
N LYS A 54 -19.21 43.36 12.64
CA LYS A 54 -19.70 44.74 12.62
C LYS A 54 -19.07 45.60 13.71
N LYS A 55 -18.89 45.06 14.93
CA LYS A 55 -18.19 45.76 16.03
C LYS A 55 -16.72 46.06 15.69
N LYS A 56 -16.11 45.25 14.83
CA LYS A 56 -14.75 45.48 14.29
C LYS A 56 -14.72 46.47 13.12
N GLY A 57 -15.86 47.04 12.73
CA GLY A 57 -15.98 48.02 11.66
C GLY A 57 -16.08 47.43 10.25
N ILE A 58 -16.33 46.13 10.12
CA ILE A 58 -16.53 45.48 8.81
C ILE A 58 -17.94 45.79 8.29
N ASP A 59 -18.07 46.05 7.00
CA ASP A 59 -19.36 46.30 6.34
C ASP A 59 -20.16 45.00 6.18
N VAL A 60 -21.07 44.75 7.14
CA VAL A 60 -21.92 43.55 7.19
C VAL A 60 -23.38 43.92 6.94
N VAL A 61 -23.99 43.28 5.94
CA VAL A 61 -25.38 43.49 5.54
C VAL A 61 -26.16 42.18 5.59
N ALA A 62 -27.37 42.22 6.13
CA ALA A 62 -28.31 41.11 6.08
C ALA A 62 -29.06 41.10 4.74
N GLY A 63 -28.77 40.14 3.88
CA GLY A 63 -29.42 39.98 2.58
C GLY A 63 -30.75 39.26 2.70
N TYR A 64 -30.73 38.05 3.25
CA TYR A 64 -31.93 37.28 3.56
C TYR A 64 -31.73 36.52 4.86
N ILE A 65 -32.64 36.71 5.81
CA ILE A 65 -32.67 35.96 7.07
C ILE A 65 -34.08 35.41 7.21
N GLU A 66 -34.18 34.10 7.40
CA GLU A 66 -35.47 33.44 7.53
C GLU A 66 -36.21 33.98 8.77
N PRO A 67 -37.42 34.55 8.63
CA PRO A 67 -38.17 35.15 9.72
C PRO A 67 -38.73 34.06 10.64
N HIS A 68 -37.88 33.55 11.53
CA HIS A 68 -38.33 32.70 12.62
C HIS A 68 -39.01 33.53 13.71
N ALA A 69 -40.10 33.02 14.29
CA ALA A 69 -40.81 33.64 15.43
C ALA A 69 -40.00 33.53 16.74
N ARG A 70 -38.72 33.90 16.71
CA ARG A 70 -37.75 33.75 17.81
C ARG A 70 -37.28 35.12 18.28
N TRP A 71 -37.54 35.40 19.55
CA TRP A 71 -37.10 36.63 20.20
C TRP A 71 -35.56 36.75 20.20
N GLU A 72 -34.84 35.64 20.40
CA GLU A 72 -33.36 35.58 20.40
C GLU A 72 -32.77 36.03 19.06
N THR A 73 -33.32 35.54 17.95
CA THR A 73 -32.88 35.90 16.58
C THR A 73 -33.21 37.36 16.28
N SER A 74 -34.42 37.81 16.64
CA SER A 74 -34.87 39.19 16.41
C SER A 74 -34.03 40.23 17.17
N MET A 75 -33.55 39.91 18.38
CA MET A 75 -32.63 40.78 19.11
C MET A 75 -31.26 40.89 18.44
N ARG A 76 -30.71 39.77 17.97
CA ARG A 76 -29.38 39.72 17.33
C ARG A 76 -29.38 40.32 15.93
N GLU A 77 -30.55 40.42 15.31
CA GLU A 77 -30.72 41.12 14.03
C GLU A 77 -30.78 42.65 14.18
N LYS A 78 -31.07 43.17 15.39
CA LYS A 78 -31.15 44.62 15.61
C LYS A 78 -29.79 45.28 15.36
N GLY A 79 -29.84 46.38 14.62
CA GLY A 79 -28.66 47.17 14.30
C GLY A 79 -27.87 46.69 13.09
N LEU A 80 -28.22 45.57 12.44
CA LEU A 80 -27.67 45.20 11.12
C LEU A 80 -28.43 45.95 10.02
N GLU A 81 -27.71 46.40 9.00
CA GLU A 81 -28.33 46.92 7.77
C GLU A 81 -29.02 45.76 7.05
N LYS A 82 -30.20 45.98 6.47
CA LYS A 82 -30.98 44.91 5.84
C LYS A 82 -31.36 45.30 4.42
N ILE A 83 -31.23 44.34 3.50
CA ILE A 83 -31.81 44.44 2.17
C ILE A 83 -33.26 43.96 2.24
N PRO A 84 -34.25 44.76 1.80
CA PRO A 84 -35.64 44.33 1.77
C PRO A 84 -35.82 43.09 0.88
N PRO A 85 -36.58 42.06 1.33
CA PRO A 85 -36.84 40.89 0.51
C PRO A 85 -37.70 41.23 -0.70
N LEU A 86 -37.53 40.49 -1.78
CA LEU A 86 -38.39 40.56 -2.95
C LEU A 86 -39.69 39.80 -2.66
N MET A 87 -40.84 40.45 -2.87
CA MET A 87 -42.15 39.83 -2.69
C MET A 87 -42.62 39.23 -4.02
N VAL A 88 -42.77 37.90 -4.08
CA VAL A 88 -43.13 37.18 -5.31
C VAL A 88 -44.47 36.44 -5.11
N PRO A 89 -45.49 36.69 -5.94
CA PRO A 89 -46.76 35.98 -5.84
C PRO A 89 -46.62 34.54 -6.33
N TYR A 90 -46.98 33.56 -5.50
CA TYR A 90 -46.93 32.14 -5.83
C TYR A 90 -48.12 31.38 -5.25
N LYS A 91 -48.94 30.78 -6.13
CA LYS A 91 -50.13 29.96 -5.75
C LYS A 91 -51.05 30.65 -4.73
N GLY A 92 -51.25 31.96 -4.84
CA GLY A 92 -52.13 32.75 -3.97
C GLY A 92 -51.51 33.18 -2.63
N ILE A 93 -50.21 32.96 -2.41
CA ILE A 93 -49.46 33.44 -1.25
C ILE A 93 -48.31 34.33 -1.75
N GLU A 94 -47.96 35.38 -1.01
CA GLU A 94 -46.73 36.14 -1.27
C GLU A 94 -45.53 35.45 -0.62
N LEU A 95 -44.58 35.00 -1.44
CA LEU A 95 -43.31 34.46 -0.98
C LEU A 95 -42.28 35.58 -0.83
N ARG A 96 -41.46 35.48 0.21
CA ARG A 96 -40.31 36.35 0.44
C ARG A 96 -39.09 35.69 -0.17
N GLU A 97 -38.42 36.39 -1.07
CA GLU A 97 -37.21 35.90 -1.72
C GLU A 97 -36.04 36.86 -1.54
N PHE A 98 -34.83 36.32 -1.69
CA PHE A 98 -33.61 37.08 -1.63
C PHE A 98 -33.50 38.03 -2.85
N ASN A 99 -33.19 39.30 -2.60
CA ASN A 99 -33.02 40.31 -3.65
C ASN A 99 -31.56 40.39 -4.09
N LEU A 100 -31.18 39.52 -5.03
CA LEU A 100 -29.82 39.42 -5.57
C LEU A 100 -29.34 40.74 -6.21
N ASP A 101 -30.18 41.38 -7.03
CA ASP A 101 -29.80 42.61 -7.74
C ASP A 101 -29.52 43.77 -6.78
N ALA A 102 -30.31 43.88 -5.70
CA ALA A 102 -30.07 44.89 -4.68
C ALA A 102 -28.75 44.61 -3.91
N ALA A 103 -28.44 43.34 -3.64
CA ALA A 103 -27.20 42.94 -2.99
C ALA A 103 -25.96 43.25 -3.87
N LEU A 104 -26.02 42.90 -5.16
CA LEU A 104 -24.96 43.21 -6.13
C LEU A 104 -24.76 44.71 -6.33
N LYS A 105 -25.83 45.51 -6.23
CA LYS A 105 -25.73 46.97 -6.29
C LYS A 105 -25.13 47.57 -5.02
N ARG A 106 -25.43 47.00 -3.85
CA ARG A 106 -24.93 47.46 -2.55
C ARG A 106 -23.46 47.10 -2.31
N LYS A 107 -22.97 45.99 -2.88
CA LYS A 107 -21.59 45.47 -2.74
C LYS A 107 -21.02 45.58 -1.32
N PRO A 108 -21.64 44.95 -0.31
CA PRO A 108 -21.07 44.90 1.03
C PRO A 108 -19.79 44.05 1.04
N GLN A 109 -18.98 44.18 2.10
CA GLN A 109 -17.86 43.24 2.32
C GLN A 109 -18.39 41.85 2.67
N ILE A 110 -19.41 41.78 3.55
CA ILE A 110 -20.02 40.52 3.98
C ILE A 110 -21.54 40.61 3.84
N LEU A 111 -22.13 39.61 3.20
CA LEU A 111 -23.58 39.44 3.08
C LEU A 111 -24.05 38.18 3.82
N LEU A 112 -25.10 38.32 4.63
CA LEU A 112 -25.76 37.18 5.28
C LEU A 112 -26.92 36.68 4.43
N VAL A 113 -26.90 35.39 4.08
CA VAL A 113 -27.93 34.75 3.25
C VAL A 113 -28.29 33.39 3.86
N ASP A 114 -29.42 33.31 4.56
CA ASP A 114 -29.86 32.06 5.20
C ASP A 114 -30.39 31.03 4.17
N GLU A 115 -30.40 29.76 4.57
CA GLU A 115 -30.92 28.60 3.82
C GLU A 115 -30.27 28.37 2.44
N LEU A 116 -28.99 27.97 2.41
CA LEU A 116 -28.22 27.69 1.18
C LEU A 116 -28.92 26.74 0.19
N ALA A 117 -29.72 25.79 0.69
CA ALA A 117 -30.37 24.76 -0.12
C ALA A 117 -31.70 25.19 -0.76
N HIS A 118 -32.18 26.40 -0.43
CA HIS A 118 -33.48 26.90 -0.84
C HIS A 118 -33.67 26.87 -2.35
N THR A 119 -34.89 26.51 -2.77
CA THR A 119 -35.30 26.60 -4.18
C THR A 119 -36.04 27.90 -4.42
N ASN A 120 -35.43 28.77 -5.23
CA ASN A 120 -35.98 30.08 -5.53
C ASN A 120 -37.34 29.98 -6.24
N ALA A 121 -38.19 30.98 -6.03
CA ALA A 121 -39.46 31.12 -6.72
C ALA A 121 -39.30 31.11 -8.25
N ASN A 122 -40.26 30.50 -8.95
CA ASN A 122 -40.26 30.42 -10.41
C ASN A 122 -40.25 31.83 -11.04
N GLY A 123 -39.37 32.05 -12.02
CA GLY A 123 -39.24 33.32 -12.73
C GLY A 123 -38.13 34.24 -12.21
N LEU A 124 -37.44 33.86 -11.13
CA LEU A 124 -36.19 34.49 -10.71
C LEU A 124 -35.02 34.03 -11.59
N ARG A 125 -33.93 34.80 -11.53
CA ARG A 125 -32.74 34.62 -12.39
C ARG A 125 -32.13 33.24 -12.27
N HIS A 126 -32.00 32.74 -11.04
CA HIS A 126 -31.45 31.43 -10.73
C HIS A 126 -32.48 30.54 -10.05
N LYS A 127 -32.35 29.23 -10.22
CA LYS A 127 -33.29 28.24 -9.68
C LYS A 127 -32.98 27.92 -8.22
N LYS A 128 -31.72 28.04 -7.82
CA LYS A 128 -31.24 27.67 -6.49
C LYS A 128 -30.53 28.84 -5.83
N ARG A 129 -30.71 28.97 -4.51
CA ARG A 129 -30.07 30.05 -3.74
C ARG A 129 -28.54 29.95 -3.74
N TYR A 130 -27.98 28.74 -3.80
CA TYR A 130 -26.53 28.60 -3.94
C TYR A 130 -26.02 29.22 -5.25
N GLU A 131 -26.82 29.24 -6.34
CA GLU A 131 -26.42 29.89 -7.60
C GLU A 131 -26.43 31.42 -7.47
N ASP A 132 -27.37 32.00 -6.71
CA ASP A 132 -27.32 33.43 -6.34
C ASP A 132 -26.06 33.74 -5.54
N ILE A 133 -25.68 32.84 -4.63
CA ILE A 133 -24.47 32.99 -3.80
C ILE A 133 -23.22 32.89 -4.66
N GLU A 134 -23.12 31.94 -5.58
CA GLU A 134 -21.98 31.85 -6.52
C GLU A 134 -21.79 33.16 -7.30
N GLU A 135 -22.89 33.81 -7.75
CA GLU A 135 -22.79 35.12 -8.42
C GLU A 135 -22.30 36.24 -7.50
N LEU A 136 -22.67 36.22 -6.22
CA LEU A 136 -22.14 37.16 -5.22
C LEU A 136 -20.64 36.94 -4.97
N LEU A 137 -20.21 35.69 -4.88
CA LEU A 137 -18.80 35.34 -4.72
C LEU A 137 -18.00 35.78 -5.95
N ASP A 138 -18.52 35.60 -7.17
CA ASP A 138 -17.90 36.09 -8.41
C ASP A 138 -17.78 37.62 -8.45
N ALA A 139 -18.70 38.33 -7.79
CA ALA A 139 -18.65 39.78 -7.63
C ALA A 139 -17.68 40.25 -6.53
N GLY A 140 -17.01 39.33 -5.83
CA GLY A 140 -16.05 39.63 -4.76
C GLY A 140 -16.69 39.91 -3.40
N ILE A 141 -17.94 39.49 -3.17
CA ILE A 141 -18.67 39.69 -1.91
C ILE A 141 -18.56 38.41 -1.08
N ASP A 142 -18.10 38.50 0.17
CA ASP A 142 -18.08 37.34 1.06
C ASP A 142 -19.50 37.00 1.54
N VAL A 143 -19.85 35.73 1.58
CA VAL A 143 -21.20 35.28 1.93
C VAL A 143 -21.18 34.34 3.12
N TYR A 144 -22.01 34.64 4.11
CA TYR A 144 -22.25 33.81 5.28
C TYR A 144 -23.64 33.18 5.15
N THR A 145 -23.70 31.86 5.19
CA THR A 145 -24.95 31.11 4.96
C THR A 145 -25.14 29.99 5.95
N THR A 146 -26.34 29.41 6.01
CA THR A 146 -26.62 28.25 6.85
C THR A 146 -27.20 27.10 6.05
N VAL A 147 -26.87 25.87 6.45
CA VAL A 147 -27.37 24.66 5.82
C VAL A 147 -27.48 23.52 6.83
N ASN A 148 -28.42 22.60 6.61
CA ASN A 148 -28.47 21.34 7.34
C ASN A 148 -27.83 20.20 6.53
N ILE A 149 -27.26 19.22 7.22
CA ILE A 149 -26.60 18.05 6.60
C ILE A 149 -27.50 17.27 5.64
N GLN A 150 -28.82 17.28 5.88
CA GLN A 150 -29.82 16.61 5.06
C GLN A 150 -29.95 17.14 3.63
N HIS A 151 -29.41 18.33 3.36
CA HIS A 151 -29.52 18.96 2.05
C HIS A 151 -28.33 18.64 1.13
N LEU A 152 -27.27 17.99 1.63
CA LEU A 152 -26.18 17.55 0.76
C LEU A 152 -26.65 16.37 -0.11
N GLU A 153 -26.36 16.44 -1.40
CA GLU A 153 -26.79 15.43 -2.37
C GLU A 153 -26.25 14.04 -2.03
N SER A 154 -24.95 13.91 -1.74
CA SER A 154 -24.30 12.63 -1.43
C SER A 154 -24.86 11.92 -0.20
N LEU A 155 -25.50 12.65 0.71
CA LEU A 155 -26.01 12.14 1.98
C LEU A 155 -27.53 11.90 1.95
N ASN A 156 -28.20 12.20 0.84
CA ASN A 156 -29.66 12.17 0.75
C ASN A 156 -30.23 10.78 1.09
N ASP A 157 -29.73 9.74 0.41
CA ASP A 157 -30.24 8.37 0.58
C ASP A 157 -30.03 7.85 2.02
N ILE A 158 -28.91 8.23 2.64
CA ILE A 158 -28.58 7.83 4.01
C ILE A 158 -29.53 8.53 4.98
N VAL A 159 -29.71 9.84 4.81
CA VAL A 159 -30.58 10.65 5.67
C VAL A 159 -32.05 10.27 5.49
N GLU A 160 -32.51 10.00 4.27
CA GLU A 160 -33.85 9.51 3.99
C GLU A 160 -34.09 8.13 4.64
N ASN A 161 -33.10 7.23 4.58
CA ASN A 161 -33.23 5.92 5.22
C ASN A 161 -33.39 6.01 6.75
N ILE A 162 -32.75 6.99 7.38
CA ILE A 162 -32.83 7.25 8.83
C ILE A 162 -34.13 7.96 9.17
N THR A 163 -34.44 9.05 8.47
CA THR A 163 -35.53 9.96 8.83
C THR A 163 -36.89 9.48 8.30
N LYS A 164 -36.89 8.71 7.20
CA LYS A 164 -38.04 8.35 6.36
C LYS A 164 -38.70 9.55 5.67
N ILE A 165 -37.97 10.65 5.53
CA ILE A 165 -38.45 11.87 4.90
C ILE A 165 -37.63 12.15 3.65
N HIS A 166 -38.32 12.35 2.52
CA HIS A 166 -37.69 12.69 1.26
C HIS A 166 -37.39 14.20 1.19
N VAL A 167 -36.12 14.56 1.10
CA VAL A 167 -35.67 15.96 1.05
C VAL A 167 -35.63 16.43 -0.41
N LYS A 168 -36.50 17.39 -0.76
CA LYS A 168 -36.59 17.95 -2.12
C LYS A 168 -35.54 19.02 -2.41
N GLU A 169 -35.17 19.77 -1.38
CA GLU A 169 -34.21 20.87 -1.49
C GLU A 169 -32.81 20.36 -1.23
N ARG A 170 -31.94 20.43 -2.24
CA ARG A 170 -30.63 19.81 -2.24
C ARG A 170 -29.58 20.75 -2.79
N ILE A 171 -28.34 20.54 -2.36
CA ILE A 171 -27.14 21.22 -2.83
C ILE A 171 -26.12 20.18 -3.30
N PRO A 172 -25.40 20.45 -4.40
CA PRO A 172 -24.24 19.66 -4.79
C PRO A 172 -23.16 19.72 -3.71
N ASP A 173 -22.49 18.60 -3.47
CA ASP A 173 -21.39 18.52 -2.50
C ASP A 173 -20.23 19.48 -2.81
N GLY A 174 -19.99 19.78 -4.09
CA GLY A 174 -18.97 20.74 -4.52
C GLY A 174 -19.14 22.13 -3.89
N VAL A 175 -20.37 22.63 -3.76
CA VAL A 175 -20.64 23.95 -3.12
C VAL A 175 -20.22 23.93 -1.65
N PHE A 176 -20.40 22.81 -0.97
CA PHE A 176 -19.98 22.63 0.41
C PHE A 176 -18.46 22.44 0.53
N ASP A 177 -17.88 21.65 -0.38
CA ASP A 177 -16.45 21.32 -0.38
C ASP A 177 -15.57 22.47 -0.88
N GLU A 178 -16.11 23.44 -1.62
CA GLU A 178 -15.38 24.62 -2.08
C GLU A 178 -15.48 25.81 -1.11
N ALA A 179 -16.31 25.72 -0.08
CA ALA A 179 -16.40 26.77 0.95
C ALA A 179 -15.06 26.97 1.67
N GLU A 180 -14.72 28.25 1.91
CA GLU A 180 -13.52 28.66 2.64
C GLU A 180 -13.53 28.09 4.05
N GLN A 181 -14.68 28.17 4.72
CA GLN A 181 -14.84 27.66 6.07
C GLN A 181 -16.23 27.09 6.29
N VAL A 182 -16.28 25.92 6.93
CA VAL A 182 -17.52 25.33 7.44
C VAL A 182 -17.43 25.27 8.96
N LYS A 183 -18.36 25.93 9.64
CA LYS A 183 -18.49 25.91 11.10
C LYS A 183 -19.65 25.00 11.50
N LEU A 184 -19.33 23.90 12.18
CA LEU A 184 -20.34 22.99 12.72
C LEU A 184 -20.98 23.61 13.97
N ILE A 185 -22.30 23.77 13.93
CA ILE A 185 -23.12 24.21 15.05
C ILE A 185 -23.78 22.97 15.66
N ASP A 186 -23.19 22.52 16.77
CA ASP A 186 -23.57 21.29 17.45
C ASP A 186 -24.28 21.57 18.79
N ILE A 187 -25.23 20.72 19.12
CA ILE A 187 -25.99 20.73 20.38
C ILE A 187 -26.32 19.27 20.72
N GLU A 188 -26.37 18.94 22.01
CA GLU A 188 -26.79 17.60 22.40
C GLU A 188 -28.24 17.30 21.96
N PRO A 189 -28.52 16.10 21.41
CA PRO A 189 -29.86 15.72 20.96
C PRO A 189 -30.94 15.88 22.04
N ASP A 190 -30.63 15.54 23.29
CA ASP A 190 -31.57 15.68 24.42
C ASP A 190 -31.94 17.15 24.69
N LEU A 191 -30.97 18.05 24.56
CA LEU A 191 -31.20 19.49 24.69
C LEU A 191 -32.00 20.03 23.49
N LEU A 192 -31.76 19.52 22.28
CA LEU A 192 -32.55 19.90 21.10
C LEU A 192 -34.02 19.47 21.23
N ILE A 193 -34.26 18.24 21.73
CA ILE A 193 -35.61 17.73 22.03
C ILE A 193 -36.29 18.59 23.10
N THR A 194 -35.54 19.01 24.13
CA THR A 194 -36.06 19.90 25.18
C THR A 194 -36.46 21.26 24.58
N ARG A 195 -35.60 21.87 23.76
CA ARG A 195 -35.92 23.12 23.04
C ARG A 195 -37.15 22.98 22.13
N LEU A 196 -37.34 21.81 21.52
CA LEU A 196 -38.53 21.53 20.73
C LEU A 196 -39.80 21.48 21.59
N LYS A 197 -39.76 20.76 22.72
CA LYS A 197 -40.88 20.64 23.69
C LYS A 197 -41.28 22.00 24.28
N GLU A 198 -40.31 22.86 24.53
CA GLU A 198 -40.52 24.23 25.01
C GLU A 198 -41.09 25.18 23.94
N GLY A 199 -41.34 24.70 22.72
CA GLY A 199 -41.89 25.51 21.63
C GLY A 199 -40.88 26.49 21.01
N LYS A 200 -39.57 26.36 21.28
CA LYS A 200 -38.53 27.26 20.76
C LYS A 200 -38.20 26.99 19.28
N ILE A 201 -38.62 25.83 18.74
CA ILE A 201 -38.32 25.38 17.37
C ILE A 201 -39.58 25.37 16.49
N TYR A 202 -40.68 24.76 16.95
CA TYR A 202 -42.00 24.71 16.29
C TYR A 202 -43.11 25.09 17.27
N LYS A 203 -44.28 25.49 16.76
CA LYS A 203 -45.50 25.65 17.59
C LYS A 203 -45.86 24.30 18.23
N THR A 204 -46.35 24.31 19.47
CA THR A 204 -46.57 23.13 20.33
C THR A 204 -47.29 21.96 19.65
N VAL A 205 -48.32 22.22 18.85
CA VAL A 205 -49.08 21.17 18.11
C VAL A 205 -48.26 20.50 17.00
N GLN A 206 -47.34 21.23 16.36
CA GLN A 206 -46.42 20.67 15.36
C GLN A 206 -45.21 19.97 16.01
N ALA A 207 -44.84 20.39 17.23
CA ALA A 207 -43.71 19.82 17.95
C ALA A 207 -43.91 18.33 18.32
N GLU A 208 -45.10 17.93 18.77
CA GLU A 208 -45.40 16.52 19.11
C GLU A 208 -45.30 15.59 17.89
N ARG A 209 -45.85 16.00 16.75
CA ARG A 209 -45.74 15.24 15.49
C ARG A 209 -44.31 15.20 14.94
N ALA A 210 -43.54 16.26 15.18
CA ALA A 210 -42.14 16.34 14.77
C ALA A 210 -41.25 15.42 15.65
N LEU A 211 -41.54 15.29 16.95
CA LEU A 211 -40.85 14.40 17.89
C LEU A 211 -41.01 12.91 17.53
N GLN A 212 -42.19 12.50 17.07
CA GLN A 212 -42.43 11.11 16.66
C GLN A 212 -41.78 10.76 15.30
N ASN A 213 -41.41 11.76 14.51
CA ASN A 213 -40.87 11.57 13.16
C ASN A 213 -39.41 11.98 13.06
N PHE A 214 -39.11 13.22 12.69
CA PHE A 214 -37.75 13.67 12.39
C PHE A 214 -36.88 13.87 13.64
N PHE A 215 -37.49 14.30 14.76
CA PHE A 215 -36.79 14.66 16.00
C PHE A 215 -36.75 13.53 17.04
N ALA A 216 -36.88 12.27 16.61
CA ALA A 216 -36.63 11.13 17.47
C ALA A 216 -35.16 11.10 17.89
N LYS A 217 -34.88 10.75 19.15
CA LYS A 217 -33.53 10.80 19.74
C LYS A 217 -32.52 9.99 18.92
N GLU A 218 -32.89 8.78 18.51
CA GLU A 218 -32.05 7.87 17.74
C GLU A 218 -31.69 8.47 16.38
N LYS A 219 -32.65 9.12 15.72
CA LYS A 219 -32.44 9.78 14.42
C LYS A 219 -31.53 11.00 14.56
N LEU A 220 -31.73 11.81 15.59
CA LEU A 220 -30.87 12.98 15.86
C LEU A 220 -29.43 12.58 16.18
N ILE A 221 -29.22 11.48 16.92
CA ILE A 221 -27.87 10.92 17.15
C ILE A 221 -27.22 10.54 15.82
N ALA A 222 -27.94 9.82 14.96
CA ALA A 222 -27.41 9.42 13.66
C ALA A 222 -27.10 10.62 12.75
N LEU A 223 -27.98 11.63 12.69
CA LEU A 223 -27.72 12.85 11.93
C LEU A 223 -26.52 13.64 12.47
N ARG A 224 -26.35 13.70 13.79
CA ARG A 224 -25.20 14.33 14.45
C ARG A 224 -23.90 13.60 14.09
N GLU A 225 -23.91 12.27 14.11
CA GLU A 225 -22.77 11.45 13.68
C GLU A 225 -22.40 11.71 12.22
N ILE A 226 -23.39 11.74 11.32
CA ILE A 226 -23.17 12.03 9.89
C ILE A 226 -22.57 13.42 9.70
N ALA A 227 -23.07 14.43 10.41
CA ALA A 227 -22.53 15.79 10.33
C ALA A 227 -21.09 15.87 10.82
N LEU A 228 -20.75 15.21 11.93
CA LEU A 228 -19.38 15.15 12.45
C LEU A 228 -18.43 14.43 11.49
N ARG A 229 -18.87 13.31 10.91
CA ARG A 229 -18.10 12.56 9.90
C ARG A 229 -17.83 13.40 8.66
N ARG A 230 -18.87 14.06 8.11
CA ARG A 230 -18.72 14.93 6.93
C ARG A 230 -17.75 16.09 7.18
N MET A 231 -17.77 16.66 8.38
CA MET A 231 -16.79 17.68 8.78
C MET A 231 -15.37 17.13 8.85
N ALA A 232 -15.17 15.92 9.38
CA ALA A 232 -13.87 15.27 9.41
C ALA A 232 -13.34 15.01 7.98
N ASP A 233 -14.20 14.56 7.07
CA ASP A 233 -13.84 14.34 5.66
C ASP A 233 -13.37 15.64 4.98
N LYS A 234 -14.07 16.76 5.21
CA LYS A 234 -13.67 18.08 4.68
C LYS A 234 -12.34 18.56 5.25
N VAL A 235 -12.09 18.38 6.54
CA VAL A 235 -10.79 18.72 7.17
C VAL A 235 -9.66 17.89 6.56
N ASN A 236 -9.90 16.60 6.31
CA ASN A 236 -8.93 15.73 5.65
C ASN A 236 -8.63 16.18 4.21
N GLN A 237 -9.66 16.58 3.44
CA GLN A 237 -9.46 17.10 2.08
C GLN A 237 -8.62 18.38 2.07
N ILE A 238 -8.89 19.33 2.98
CA ILE A 238 -8.08 20.56 3.11
C ILE A 238 -6.63 20.21 3.45
N ALA A 239 -6.41 19.33 4.43
CA ALA A 239 -5.07 18.90 4.82
C ALA A 239 -4.32 18.21 3.66
N GLN A 240 -5.01 17.43 2.83
CA GLN A 240 -4.42 16.83 1.61
C GLN A 240 -4.06 17.90 0.57
N GLN A 241 -4.93 18.88 0.34
CA GLN A 241 -4.68 19.96 -0.61
C GLN A 241 -3.50 20.83 -0.15
N GLU A 242 -3.42 21.18 1.13
CA GLU A 242 -2.28 21.89 1.69
C GLU A 242 -0.99 21.07 1.57
N ARG A 243 -1.02 19.75 1.80
CA ARG A 243 0.15 18.88 1.61
C ARG A 243 0.65 18.88 0.17
N LEU A 244 -0.26 18.77 -0.82
CA LEU A 244 0.10 18.84 -2.25
C LEU A 244 0.75 20.17 -2.64
N LEU A 245 0.37 21.26 -1.96
CA LEU A 245 0.95 22.59 -2.18
C LEU A 245 2.25 22.80 -1.39
N SER A 246 2.41 22.11 -0.25
CA SER A 246 3.48 22.33 0.74
C SER A 246 4.73 21.45 0.57
N GLU A 247 4.85 20.61 -0.47
CA GLU A 247 6.09 19.85 -0.80
C GLU A 247 7.34 20.72 -1.09
N LYS A 248 7.29 22.02 -0.80
CA LYS A 248 8.48 22.88 -0.70
C LYS A 248 9.11 22.94 0.69
N GLN A 249 8.50 22.43 1.76
CA GLN A 249 9.11 22.52 3.11
C GLN A 249 8.91 21.27 3.97
N GLU A 250 10.06 20.67 4.28
CA GLU A 250 10.41 19.85 5.45
C GLU A 250 10.05 18.36 5.46
N GLU A 251 11.14 17.57 5.49
CA GLU A 251 11.24 16.17 5.86
C GLU A 251 10.78 15.98 7.32
N GLY A 252 9.49 15.71 7.50
CA GLY A 252 8.93 15.17 8.74
C GLY A 252 7.98 14.04 8.38
N GLU A 253 8.00 12.95 9.16
CA GLU A 253 7.23 11.70 9.01
C GLU A 253 5.79 11.92 8.50
N GLY A 254 5.65 11.99 7.18
CA GLY A 254 4.41 12.33 6.51
C GLY A 254 3.56 11.07 6.35
N TYR A 255 2.43 11.04 7.06
CA TYR A 255 1.36 10.06 6.91
C TYR A 255 1.03 9.87 5.41
N GLN A 256 1.58 8.80 4.80
CA GLN A 256 1.17 8.34 3.48
C GLN A 256 -0.29 7.88 3.62
N GLY A 257 -1.17 8.31 2.71
CA GLY A 257 -2.60 8.01 2.79
C GLY A 257 -2.91 6.51 2.99
N GLU A 258 -4.15 6.20 3.37
CA GLU A 258 -4.56 4.83 3.65
C GLU A 258 -4.28 3.90 2.45
N HIS A 259 -3.74 2.71 2.73
CA HIS A 259 -3.45 1.69 1.74
C HIS A 259 -4.07 0.37 2.21
N ILE A 260 -5.10 -0.06 1.49
CA ILE A 260 -5.86 -1.26 1.77
C ILE A 260 -5.30 -2.42 0.94
N LEU A 261 -4.90 -3.47 1.66
CA LEU A 261 -4.42 -4.73 1.11
C LEU A 261 -5.49 -5.81 1.29
N THR A 262 -5.70 -6.64 0.27
CA THR A 262 -6.44 -7.89 0.40
C THR A 262 -5.64 -9.05 -0.17
N CYS A 263 -5.87 -10.26 0.33
CA CYS A 263 -5.17 -11.45 -0.13
C CYS A 263 -6.05 -12.29 -1.06
N ILE A 264 -5.50 -12.65 -2.21
CA ILE A 264 -6.13 -13.54 -3.19
C ILE A 264 -5.82 -14.98 -2.81
N SER A 265 -6.87 -15.79 -2.71
CA SER A 265 -6.78 -17.22 -2.42
C SER A 265 -7.81 -17.99 -3.23
N THR A 266 -7.76 -19.32 -3.16
CA THR A 266 -8.73 -20.21 -3.80
C THR A 266 -9.92 -20.55 -2.89
N ALA A 267 -10.07 -19.83 -1.77
CA ALA A 267 -11.18 -20.02 -0.84
C ALA A 267 -12.49 -19.47 -1.43
N PRO A 268 -13.65 -20.14 -1.21
CA PRO A 268 -14.95 -19.64 -1.69
C PRO A 268 -15.32 -18.26 -1.14
N SER A 269 -14.81 -17.90 0.03
CA SER A 269 -15.03 -16.60 0.65
C SER A 269 -14.22 -15.47 0.01
N CYS A 270 -13.22 -15.77 -0.83
CA CYS A 270 -12.27 -14.80 -1.38
C CYS A 270 -12.96 -13.71 -2.21
N GLU A 271 -13.89 -14.07 -3.09
CA GLU A 271 -14.67 -13.09 -3.89
C GLU A 271 -15.34 -12.03 -3.01
N ARG A 272 -15.93 -12.45 -1.89
CA ARG A 272 -16.62 -11.54 -0.97
C ARG A 272 -15.66 -10.68 -0.16
N VAL A 273 -14.47 -11.20 0.13
CA VAL A 273 -13.38 -10.45 0.77
C VAL A 273 -12.90 -9.37 -0.20
N ILE A 274 -12.65 -9.69 -1.47
CA ILE A 274 -12.24 -8.75 -2.51
C ILE A 274 -13.28 -7.63 -2.68
N ARG A 275 -14.57 -7.98 -2.79
CA ARG A 275 -15.66 -6.99 -2.89
C ARG A 275 -15.79 -6.10 -1.65
N SER A 276 -15.53 -6.66 -0.46
CA SER A 276 -15.55 -5.89 0.79
C SER A 276 -14.33 -4.97 0.90
N ALA A 277 -13.15 -5.44 0.49
CA ALA A 277 -11.92 -4.66 0.46
C ALA A 277 -12.00 -3.52 -0.55
N SER A 278 -12.58 -3.74 -1.74
CA SER A 278 -12.83 -2.69 -2.74
C SER A 278 -13.77 -1.61 -2.22
N ARG A 279 -14.88 -1.98 -1.56
CA ARG A 279 -15.80 -1.00 -0.92
C ARG A 279 -15.12 -0.22 0.18
N MET A 280 -14.27 -0.88 0.97
CA MET A 280 -13.48 -0.22 2.00
C MET A 280 -12.48 0.75 1.36
N ALA A 281 -11.75 0.33 0.33
CA ALA A 281 -10.83 1.20 -0.39
C ALA A 281 -11.51 2.44 -0.98
N TYR A 282 -12.70 2.25 -1.56
CA TYR A 282 -13.52 3.34 -2.04
C TYR A 282 -13.95 4.31 -0.92
N ALA A 283 -14.44 3.78 0.21
CA ALA A 283 -14.90 4.59 1.34
C ALA A 283 -13.76 5.35 2.04
N PHE A 284 -12.55 4.79 2.09
CA PHE A 284 -11.37 5.43 2.68
C PHE A 284 -10.55 6.27 1.69
N HIS A 285 -10.98 6.35 0.42
CA HIS A 285 -10.17 6.90 -0.68
C HIS A 285 -8.74 6.35 -0.69
N ALA A 286 -8.60 5.07 -0.35
CA ALA A 286 -7.35 4.40 -0.14
C ALA A 286 -6.82 3.79 -1.44
N ARG A 287 -5.50 3.63 -1.52
CA ARG A 287 -4.91 2.73 -2.52
C ARG A 287 -5.42 1.31 -2.29
N PHE A 288 -5.72 0.58 -3.36
CA PHE A 288 -6.21 -0.79 -3.27
C PHE A 288 -5.23 -1.76 -3.94
N THR A 289 -4.72 -2.71 -3.17
CA THR A 289 -3.82 -3.77 -3.67
C THR A 289 -4.39 -5.15 -3.34
N ALA A 290 -4.33 -6.04 -4.32
CA ALA A 290 -4.64 -7.46 -4.17
C ALA A 290 -3.36 -8.28 -4.27
N LEU A 291 -2.97 -8.91 -3.16
CA LEU A 291 -1.75 -9.71 -3.03
C LEU A 291 -2.06 -11.18 -3.18
N TYR A 292 -1.38 -11.84 -4.10
CA TYR A 292 -1.41 -13.28 -4.27
C TYR A 292 -0.07 -13.89 -3.85
N VAL A 293 -0.11 -14.87 -2.94
CA VAL A 293 1.10 -15.58 -2.49
C VAL A 293 1.15 -16.94 -3.20
N GLU A 294 2.06 -17.06 -4.16
CA GLU A 294 2.28 -18.30 -4.90
C GLU A 294 3.22 -19.22 -4.10
N THR A 295 2.68 -20.38 -3.68
CA THR A 295 3.41 -21.42 -2.92
C THR A 295 3.78 -22.59 -3.83
N THR A 296 4.78 -23.40 -3.49
CA THR A 296 5.17 -24.55 -4.33
C THR A 296 4.03 -25.55 -4.52
N ARG A 297 3.10 -25.62 -3.57
CA ARG A 297 1.88 -26.44 -3.66
C ARG A 297 0.87 -25.90 -4.68
N LEU A 298 0.74 -24.58 -4.80
CA LEU A 298 -0.21 -23.94 -5.73
C LEU A 298 0.29 -23.97 -7.18
N GLN A 299 1.62 -23.91 -7.39
CA GLN A 299 2.23 -24.05 -8.72
C GLN A 299 1.90 -25.40 -9.37
N ASN A 300 1.90 -26.46 -8.55
CA ASN A 300 1.60 -27.84 -8.95
C ASN A 300 0.10 -28.20 -8.82
N ALA A 301 -0.78 -27.23 -8.56
CA ALA A 301 -2.20 -27.50 -8.39
C ALA A 301 -2.91 -27.80 -9.73
N ASP A 302 -4.02 -28.55 -9.62
CA ASP A 302 -4.88 -28.92 -10.74
C ASP A 302 -5.44 -27.69 -11.48
N ALA A 303 -5.79 -27.90 -12.75
CA ALA A 303 -6.33 -26.85 -13.62
C ALA A 303 -7.60 -26.16 -13.04
N SER A 304 -8.41 -26.89 -12.26
CA SER A 304 -9.59 -26.34 -11.58
C SER A 304 -9.23 -25.31 -10.51
N VAL A 305 -8.14 -25.54 -9.76
CA VAL A 305 -7.65 -24.64 -8.71
C VAL A 305 -7.03 -23.39 -9.32
N LYS A 306 -6.28 -23.55 -10.42
CA LYS A 306 -5.70 -22.44 -11.19
C LYS A 306 -6.79 -21.55 -11.79
N LYS A 307 -7.88 -22.13 -12.28
CA LYS A 307 -9.04 -21.37 -12.78
C LYS A 307 -9.68 -20.48 -11.71
N ILE A 308 -9.94 -21.02 -10.51
CA ILE A 308 -10.52 -20.24 -9.40
C ILE A 308 -9.59 -19.07 -9.00
N ARG A 309 -8.27 -19.30 -8.99
CA ARG A 309 -7.29 -18.23 -8.76
C ARG A 309 -7.41 -17.14 -9.81
N ASP A 310 -7.42 -17.51 -11.10
CA ASP A 310 -7.46 -16.56 -12.21
C ASP A 310 -8.75 -15.75 -12.21
N ASP A 311 -9.89 -16.39 -11.90
CA ASP A 311 -11.19 -15.73 -11.75
C ASP A 311 -11.15 -14.67 -10.62
N ASN A 312 -10.51 -14.99 -9.48
CA ASN A 312 -10.36 -14.06 -8.35
C ASN A 312 -9.37 -12.91 -8.64
N LEU A 313 -8.28 -13.17 -9.37
CA LEU A 313 -7.35 -12.14 -9.82
C LEU A 313 -8.05 -11.15 -10.76
N HIS A 314 -8.79 -11.67 -11.74
CA HIS A 314 -9.56 -10.87 -12.68
C HIS A 314 -10.65 -10.05 -11.97
N LEU A 315 -11.36 -10.64 -10.98
CA LEU A 315 -12.33 -9.92 -10.16
C LEU A 315 -11.69 -8.75 -9.40
N ALA A 316 -10.52 -8.96 -8.81
CA ALA A 316 -9.82 -7.91 -8.08
C ALA A 316 -9.38 -6.77 -9.01
N GLU A 317 -8.89 -7.09 -10.20
CA GLU A 317 -8.52 -6.09 -11.22
C GLU A 317 -9.74 -5.29 -11.69
N MET A 318 -10.88 -5.95 -11.98
CA MET A 318 -12.14 -5.27 -12.34
C MET A 318 -12.64 -4.32 -11.25
N LEU A 319 -12.33 -4.61 -9.99
CA LEU A 319 -12.70 -3.80 -8.82
C LEU A 319 -11.64 -2.73 -8.47
N GLY A 320 -10.67 -2.51 -9.37
CA GLY A 320 -9.67 -1.45 -9.26
C GLY A 320 -8.46 -1.80 -8.37
N ALA A 321 -8.24 -3.09 -8.06
CA ALA A 321 -7.07 -3.49 -7.29
C ALA A 321 -5.81 -3.55 -8.17
N LYS A 322 -4.70 -3.04 -7.66
CA LYS A 322 -3.37 -3.38 -8.20
C LYS A 322 -3.03 -4.81 -7.83
N ILE A 323 -2.84 -5.68 -8.81
CA ILE A 323 -2.46 -7.07 -8.58
C ILE A 323 -0.96 -7.15 -8.30
N VAL A 324 -0.59 -7.86 -7.22
CA VAL A 324 0.80 -8.16 -6.87
C VAL A 324 0.92 -9.62 -6.52
N THR A 325 1.94 -10.29 -7.06
CA THR A 325 2.24 -11.70 -6.74
C THR A 325 3.58 -11.78 -6.03
N VAL A 326 3.61 -12.49 -4.90
CA VAL A 326 4.82 -12.79 -4.13
C VAL A 326 4.97 -14.31 -4.00
N PHE A 327 6.20 -14.80 -3.88
CA PHE A 327 6.49 -16.23 -3.87
C PHE A 327 7.11 -16.65 -2.54
N GLY A 328 6.56 -17.67 -1.91
CA GLY A 328 7.09 -18.19 -0.65
C GLY A 328 6.12 -19.15 0.03
N ASP A 329 6.65 -20.12 0.76
CA ASP A 329 5.82 -21.13 1.46
C ASP A 329 5.24 -20.61 2.79
N ASP A 330 5.85 -19.57 3.38
CA ASP A 330 5.35 -18.89 4.57
C ASP A 330 4.44 -17.71 4.19
N VAL A 331 3.15 -18.01 4.07
CA VAL A 331 2.15 -17.05 3.59
C VAL A 331 1.98 -15.87 4.55
N ALA A 332 2.01 -16.09 5.86
CA ALA A 332 1.86 -15.04 6.86
C ALA A 332 3.03 -14.05 6.80
N PHE A 333 4.26 -14.57 6.76
CA PHE A 333 5.45 -13.77 6.62
C PHE A 333 5.45 -12.95 5.33
N GLN A 334 5.10 -13.55 4.19
CA GLN A 334 5.06 -12.86 2.90
C GLN A 334 4.02 -11.71 2.87
N ILE A 335 2.85 -11.91 3.48
CA ILE A 335 1.82 -10.87 3.61
C ILE A 335 2.34 -9.73 4.49
N ALA A 336 2.93 -10.05 5.65
CA ALA A 336 3.43 -9.06 6.59
C ALA A 336 4.62 -8.27 6.04
N GLU A 337 5.56 -8.93 5.36
CA GLU A 337 6.71 -8.30 4.73
C GLU A 337 6.26 -7.34 3.62
N TYR A 338 5.34 -7.78 2.76
CA TYR A 338 4.78 -6.94 1.72
C TYR A 338 4.03 -5.73 2.31
N ALA A 339 3.21 -5.96 3.34
CA ALA A 339 2.46 -4.90 4.01
C ALA A 339 3.41 -3.84 4.60
N ARG A 340 4.50 -4.27 5.23
CA ARG A 340 5.53 -3.37 5.81
C ARG A 340 6.25 -2.55 4.74
N VAL A 341 6.71 -3.19 3.65
CA VAL A 341 7.50 -2.52 2.60
C VAL A 341 6.63 -1.57 1.77
N SER A 342 5.36 -1.89 1.56
CA SER A 342 4.45 -1.11 0.72
C SER A 342 3.60 -0.09 1.49
N GLY A 343 3.85 0.09 2.79
CA GLY A 343 3.15 1.05 3.63
C GLY A 343 1.65 0.76 3.74
N VAL A 344 1.26 -0.52 3.85
CA VAL A 344 -0.14 -0.92 4.02
C VAL A 344 -0.59 -0.55 5.43
N THR A 345 -1.71 0.16 5.51
CA THR A 345 -2.32 0.57 6.78
C THR A 345 -3.40 -0.39 7.23
N LYS A 346 -4.10 -1.05 6.29
CA LYS A 346 -5.23 -1.94 6.58
C LYS A 346 -5.18 -3.21 5.73
N LEU A 347 -5.34 -4.37 6.36
CA LEU A 347 -5.39 -5.68 5.74
C LEU A 347 -6.78 -6.30 5.86
N VAL A 348 -7.41 -6.66 4.75
CA VAL A 348 -8.75 -7.27 4.70
C VAL A 348 -8.64 -8.75 4.35
N LEU A 349 -9.05 -9.62 5.27
CA LEU A 349 -8.99 -11.07 5.16
C LEU A 349 -10.35 -11.73 5.40
N GLY A 350 -10.55 -12.93 4.87
CA GLY A 350 -11.68 -13.79 5.23
C GLY A 350 -11.42 -14.55 6.54
N ARG A 351 -12.49 -14.91 7.26
CA ARG A 351 -12.36 -15.76 8.46
C ARG A 351 -11.83 -17.16 8.08
N THR A 352 -10.67 -17.54 8.61
CA THR A 352 -10.14 -18.90 8.54
C THR A 352 -10.78 -19.76 9.63
N ASN A 353 -11.56 -20.77 9.24
CA ASN A 353 -12.25 -21.66 10.17
C ASN A 353 -11.42 -22.94 10.37
N HIS A 354 -10.53 -22.95 11.37
CA HIS A 354 -9.89 -24.19 11.82
C HIS A 354 -10.54 -24.62 13.16
N LYS A 355 -11.00 -25.88 13.24
CA LYS A 355 -11.45 -26.46 14.51
C LYS A 355 -10.24 -26.57 15.44
N ILE A 356 -10.28 -25.81 16.54
CA ILE A 356 -9.36 -25.96 17.66
C ILE A 356 -9.76 -27.24 18.38
N LEU A 357 -9.06 -28.35 18.11
CA LEU A 357 -9.13 -29.54 18.95
C LEU A 357 -8.04 -29.43 20.02
N PHE A 358 -8.43 -29.65 21.28
CA PHE A 358 -7.65 -29.61 22.52
C PHE A 358 -6.12 -29.53 22.35
N GLY A 359 -5.54 -28.39 22.72
CA GLY A 359 -4.09 -28.18 22.87
C GLY A 359 -3.35 -27.69 21.61
N GLN A 360 -4.02 -27.47 20.48
CA GLN A 360 -3.38 -26.88 19.29
C GLN A 360 -3.44 -25.35 19.32
N LYS A 361 -2.40 -24.73 19.90
CA LYS A 361 -2.03 -23.32 19.66
C LYS A 361 -1.31 -23.18 18.32
N LYS A 362 -1.92 -23.54 17.19
CA LYS A 362 -1.50 -22.93 15.93
C LYS A 362 -2.31 -21.65 15.82
N GLY A 363 -1.63 -20.51 15.91
CA GLY A 363 -2.26 -19.21 15.70
C GLY A 363 -2.96 -19.21 14.34
N ASN A 364 -4.05 -18.47 14.23
CA ASN A 364 -4.62 -18.20 12.93
C ASN A 364 -3.59 -17.41 12.10
N ILE A 365 -3.68 -17.46 10.77
CA ILE A 365 -2.83 -16.65 9.88
C ILE A 365 -2.86 -15.15 10.27
N THR A 366 -3.98 -14.69 10.85
CA THR A 366 -4.13 -13.35 11.41
C THR A 366 -3.23 -13.10 12.61
N ASP A 367 -3.09 -14.09 13.51
CA ASP A 367 -2.26 -13.98 14.71
C ASP A 367 -0.78 -13.96 14.34
N GLU A 368 -0.37 -14.79 13.38
CA GLU A 368 1.00 -14.80 12.84
C GLU A 368 1.33 -13.47 12.13
N ILE A 369 0.40 -12.91 11.35
CA ILE A 369 0.59 -11.59 10.72
C ILE A 369 0.68 -10.47 11.77
N SER A 370 -0.15 -10.50 12.81
CA SER A 370 -0.08 -9.52 13.91
C SER A 370 1.23 -9.59 14.68
N GLU A 371 1.87 -10.76 14.78
CA GLU A 371 3.20 -10.91 15.39
C GLU A 371 4.29 -10.27 14.52
N TYR A 372 4.22 -10.44 13.19
CA TYR A 372 5.18 -9.84 12.26
C TYR A 372 4.97 -8.34 12.04
N SER A 373 3.74 -7.84 12.18
CA SER A 373 3.38 -6.43 11.96
C SER A 373 2.33 -5.94 12.99
N PRO A 374 2.77 -5.43 14.16
CA PRO A 374 1.86 -5.02 15.23
C PRO A 374 1.01 -3.79 14.89
N ASN A 375 1.49 -2.96 13.96
CA ASN A 375 0.86 -1.68 13.59
C ASN A 375 -0.13 -1.80 12.42
N LEU A 376 -0.40 -3.02 11.94
CA LEU A 376 -1.29 -3.28 10.80
C LEU A 376 -2.72 -3.56 11.29
N ASP A 377 -3.69 -2.74 10.87
CA ASP A 377 -5.10 -2.98 11.17
C ASP A 377 -5.63 -4.18 10.37
N ILE A 378 -6.12 -5.23 11.02
CA ILE A 378 -6.63 -6.43 10.34
C ILE A 378 -8.17 -6.50 10.43
N PHE A 379 -8.84 -6.49 9.28
CA PHE A 379 -10.29 -6.61 9.13
C PHE A 379 -10.68 -8.00 8.66
N ILE A 380 -11.52 -8.70 9.45
CA ILE A 380 -11.96 -10.07 9.15
C ILE A 380 -13.40 -10.05 8.63
N ILE A 381 -13.59 -10.47 7.39
CA ILE A 381 -14.91 -10.61 6.77
C ILE A 381 -15.52 -11.97 7.18
N PRO A 382 -16.64 -11.99 7.93
CA PRO A 382 -17.22 -13.21 8.49
C PRO A 382 -17.86 -14.06 7.41
N ASP A 383 -17.62 -15.37 7.35
CA ASP A 383 -18.27 -16.27 6.37
C ASP A 383 -19.68 -16.69 6.81
N MET A 384 -20.70 -15.99 6.32
CA MET A 384 -22.12 -16.22 6.67
C MET A 384 -22.83 -17.14 5.65
N GLY A 385 -22.17 -17.50 4.55
CA GLY A 385 -22.77 -18.27 3.46
C GLY A 385 -22.20 -19.68 3.42
N HIS A 386 -22.56 -20.56 4.35
CA HIS A 386 -22.66 -22.03 4.20
C HIS A 386 -22.98 -22.71 5.55
N THR A 387 -24.20 -22.49 6.07
CA THR A 387 -24.83 -23.40 7.06
C THR A 387 -25.51 -24.61 6.39
N GLY A 388 -25.42 -24.74 5.06
CA GLY A 388 -25.99 -25.84 4.30
C GLY A 388 -24.96 -26.89 3.91
N LYS A 389 -25.14 -28.11 4.43
CA LYS A 389 -24.47 -29.35 4.02
C LYS A 389 -24.42 -29.48 2.49
N LYS A 390 -23.31 -29.05 1.86
CA LYS A 390 -22.90 -29.59 0.56
C LYS A 390 -21.53 -30.21 0.77
N LYS A 391 -21.43 -31.48 0.35
CA LYS A 391 -20.20 -32.25 0.32
C LYS A 391 -19.19 -31.46 -0.51
N TYR A 392 -18.36 -30.69 0.18
CA TYR A 392 -17.05 -30.36 -0.35
C TYR A 392 -16.42 -31.71 -0.71
N PHE A 393 -15.89 -31.81 -1.93
CA PHE A 393 -14.83 -32.75 -2.25
C PHE A 393 -13.61 -32.41 -1.37
N LEU A 394 -13.77 -32.61 -0.07
CA LEU A 394 -12.72 -33.00 0.83
C LEU A 394 -12.29 -34.34 0.28
N PHE A 395 -11.18 -34.35 -0.46
CA PHE A 395 -10.27 -35.47 -0.32
C PHE A 395 -10.02 -35.61 1.18
N SER A 396 -10.75 -36.55 1.77
CA SER A 396 -10.54 -37.01 3.13
C SER A 396 -9.10 -37.49 3.20
N PRO A 397 -8.35 -37.10 4.23
CA PRO A 397 -6.97 -37.44 4.38
C PRO A 397 -6.85 -38.94 4.65
N THR A 398 -6.37 -39.72 3.69
CA THR A 398 -5.71 -40.98 4.00
C THR A 398 -4.33 -40.64 4.58
N ASN A 399 -4.36 -40.31 5.86
CA ASN A 399 -3.44 -40.77 6.88
C ASN A 399 -1.99 -41.09 6.45
N SER A 400 -1.23 -40.08 6.02
CA SER A 400 0.21 -40.03 6.25
C SER A 400 0.71 -38.64 5.90
N GLU A 401 0.97 -37.84 6.94
CA GLU A 401 2.20 -37.05 7.09
C GLU A 401 1.97 -35.97 8.15
N LYS A 402 2.37 -36.34 9.37
CA LYS A 402 2.56 -35.41 10.47
C LYS A 402 3.63 -34.40 10.06
N ARG A 403 3.18 -33.15 9.86
CA ARG A 403 3.73 -31.93 10.47
C ARG A 403 5.26 -31.85 10.58
N LYS A 404 5.89 -31.21 9.58
CA LYS A 404 7.14 -30.47 9.81
C LYS A 404 6.82 -29.22 10.63
N LYS A 405 6.85 -29.38 11.96
CA LYS A 405 7.18 -28.28 12.89
C LYS A 405 8.62 -27.87 12.61
N THR A 406 9.01 -26.68 13.03
CA THR A 406 10.40 -26.36 13.36
C THR A 406 10.93 -27.46 14.29
N GLU A 407 11.57 -28.46 13.71
CA GLU A 407 12.14 -29.56 14.45
C GLU A 407 13.37 -29.03 15.16
N LYS A 408 13.23 -28.89 16.48
CA LYS A 408 14.37 -28.82 17.40
C LYS A 408 15.32 -29.94 16.98
N LEU A 409 16.63 -29.66 16.96
CA LEU A 409 17.70 -30.61 16.61
C LEU A 409 17.47 -32.03 17.18
N GLY A 410 16.87 -32.14 18.36
CA GLY A 410 16.53 -33.44 18.97
C GLY A 410 15.45 -34.27 18.26
N ALA A 411 14.49 -33.68 17.53
CA ALA A 411 13.46 -34.45 16.82
C ALA A 411 14.03 -35.14 15.57
N ASP A 412 14.95 -34.47 14.88
CA ASP A 412 15.70 -35.03 13.77
C ASP A 412 16.62 -36.17 14.22
N ILE A 413 17.37 -35.99 15.32
CA ILE A 413 18.22 -37.04 15.92
C ILE A 413 17.38 -38.25 16.33
N LEU A 414 16.16 -38.03 16.84
CA LEU A 414 15.27 -39.11 17.26
C LEU A 414 14.73 -39.90 16.06
N LYS A 415 14.51 -39.25 14.91
CA LYS A 415 14.17 -39.92 13.65
C LYS A 415 15.34 -40.72 13.08
N GLU A 416 16.55 -40.18 13.13
CA GLU A 416 17.77 -40.88 12.75
C GLU A 416 17.95 -42.17 13.57
N ALA A 417 17.85 -42.07 14.90
CA ALA A 417 17.93 -43.22 15.80
C ALA A 417 16.81 -44.24 15.51
N PHE A 418 15.59 -43.77 15.24
CA PHE A 418 14.45 -44.64 14.94
C PHE A 418 14.63 -45.42 13.62
N MET A 419 15.04 -44.74 12.55
CA MET A 419 15.24 -45.37 11.23
C MET A 419 16.40 -46.36 11.24
N LEU A 420 17.53 -46.00 11.87
CA LEU A 420 18.66 -46.93 12.04
C LEU A 420 18.29 -48.11 12.96
N GLY A 421 17.48 -47.88 13.99
CA GLY A 421 16.94 -48.94 14.85
C GLY A 421 16.08 -49.93 14.07
N ILE A 422 15.20 -49.45 13.17
CA ILE A 422 14.40 -50.31 12.29
C ILE A 422 15.31 -51.11 11.35
N ALA A 423 16.29 -50.47 10.70
CA ALA A 423 17.22 -51.16 9.81
C ALA A 423 17.99 -52.26 10.55
N THR A 424 18.42 -52.00 11.79
CA THR A 424 19.10 -52.98 12.64
C THR A 424 18.17 -54.14 13.02
N ALA A 425 16.91 -53.87 13.39
CA ALA A 425 15.94 -54.90 13.74
C ALA A 425 15.61 -55.82 12.55
N VAL A 426 15.45 -55.25 11.35
CA VAL A 426 15.27 -56.00 10.11
C VAL A 426 16.53 -56.81 9.77
N GLY A 427 17.72 -56.23 9.96
CA GLY A 427 18.98 -56.94 9.79
C GLY A 427 19.12 -58.16 10.70
N LEU A 428 18.76 -58.04 11.98
CA LEU A 428 18.77 -59.16 12.93
C LEU A 428 17.75 -60.24 12.58
N LEU A 429 16.59 -59.85 12.03
CA LEU A 429 15.60 -60.81 11.51
C LEU A 429 16.17 -61.56 10.30
N PHE A 430 16.84 -60.86 9.38
CA PHE A 430 17.46 -61.46 8.20
C PHE A 430 18.60 -62.42 8.57
N GLN A 431 19.41 -62.06 9.58
CA GLN A 431 20.44 -62.94 10.12
C GLN A 431 19.83 -64.23 10.71
N LYS A 432 18.72 -64.15 11.45
CA LYS A 432 18.01 -65.33 11.97
C LYS A 432 17.41 -66.22 10.87
N LEU A 433 17.04 -65.62 9.74
CA LEU A 433 16.50 -66.33 8.58
C LEU A 433 17.59 -66.89 7.66
N GLY A 434 18.88 -66.63 7.94
CA GLY A 434 20.02 -67.17 7.19
C GLY A 434 20.34 -66.40 5.89
N PHE A 435 19.92 -65.14 5.76
CA PHE A 435 20.31 -64.28 4.64
C PHE A 435 21.80 -63.90 4.69
N LEU A 436 22.36 -63.50 3.55
CA LEU A 436 23.77 -63.10 3.46
C LEU A 436 23.98 -61.71 4.08
N ASN A 437 25.19 -61.46 4.59
CA ASN A 437 25.57 -60.14 5.13
C ASN A 437 25.42 -59.00 4.10
N ALA A 438 25.52 -59.31 2.80
CA ALA A 438 25.28 -58.36 1.72
C ALA A 438 23.83 -57.83 1.66
N ASP A 439 22.85 -58.69 1.95
CA ASP A 439 21.43 -58.30 1.96
C ASP A 439 21.13 -57.35 3.12
N ILE A 440 21.80 -57.56 4.26
CA ILE A 440 21.70 -56.70 5.45
C ILE A 440 22.28 -55.31 5.14
N ILE A 441 23.40 -55.22 4.42
CA ILE A 441 23.98 -53.94 3.99
C ILE A 441 23.00 -53.14 3.12
N MET A 442 22.29 -53.81 2.21
CA MET A 442 21.28 -53.17 1.36
C MET A 442 20.12 -52.57 2.17
N VAL A 443 19.72 -53.22 3.27
CA VAL A 443 18.69 -52.70 4.19
C VAL A 443 19.14 -51.41 4.86
N TYR A 444 20.42 -51.32 5.28
CA TYR A 444 20.98 -50.10 5.85
C TYR A 444 21.05 -48.96 4.82
N LEU A 445 21.47 -49.25 3.58
CA LEU A 445 21.49 -48.26 2.50
C LEU A 445 20.07 -47.74 2.18
N LEU A 446 19.07 -48.62 2.17
CA LEU A 446 17.66 -48.23 2.01
C LEU A 446 17.17 -47.37 3.20
N GLY A 447 17.56 -47.73 4.43
CA GLY A 447 17.24 -46.95 5.62
C GLY A 447 17.78 -45.52 5.57
N ILE A 448 19.04 -45.35 5.14
CA ILE A 448 19.66 -44.04 4.95
C ILE A 448 18.97 -43.25 3.82
N LEU A 449 18.64 -43.92 2.71
CA LEU A 449 17.91 -43.29 1.60
C LEU A 449 16.57 -42.72 2.09
N LEU A 450 15.77 -43.52 2.79
CA LEU A 450 14.50 -43.08 3.36
C LEU A 450 14.69 -41.94 4.36
N LEU A 451 15.66 -42.05 5.29
CA LEU A 451 15.97 -41.00 6.25
C LEU A 451 16.33 -39.67 5.56
N SER A 452 17.09 -39.73 4.46
CA SER A 452 17.52 -38.57 3.66
C SER A 452 16.36 -37.91 2.88
N LEU A 453 15.36 -38.68 2.45
CA LEU A 453 14.13 -38.13 1.84
C LEU A 453 13.27 -37.35 2.86
N TYR A 454 13.18 -37.86 4.10
CA TYR A 454 12.35 -37.24 5.13
C TYR A 454 13.03 -36.07 5.86
N THR A 455 14.36 -36.03 5.89
CA THR A 455 15.15 -35.04 6.66
C THR A 455 15.63 -33.88 5.78
N ALA A 456 15.62 -32.65 6.30
CA ALA A 456 15.93 -31.45 5.51
C ALA A 456 17.38 -30.94 5.66
N ARG A 457 18.14 -31.40 6.67
CA ARG A 457 19.45 -30.82 7.01
C ARG A 457 20.60 -31.76 6.63
N ARG A 458 21.63 -31.19 6.00
CA ARG A 458 22.81 -31.88 5.46
C ARG A 458 23.62 -32.64 6.51
N TYR A 459 23.76 -32.10 7.73
CA TYR A 459 24.61 -32.71 8.74
C TYR A 459 24.07 -34.03 9.33
N ILE A 460 22.75 -34.22 9.36
CA ILE A 460 22.12 -35.46 9.86
C ILE A 460 22.30 -36.61 8.88
N ALA A 461 22.26 -36.32 7.57
CA ALA A 461 22.54 -37.33 6.56
C ALA A 461 23.98 -37.86 6.67
N VAL A 462 24.94 -36.95 6.92
CA VAL A 462 26.35 -37.31 7.10
C VAL A 462 26.58 -38.08 8.42
N SER A 463 25.97 -37.68 9.54
CA SER A 463 26.07 -38.44 10.79
C SER A 463 25.49 -39.84 10.67
N SER A 464 24.35 -39.98 9.98
CA SER A 464 23.67 -41.28 9.82
C SER A 464 24.50 -42.29 9.03
N ALA A 465 25.27 -41.83 8.05
CA ALA A 465 26.20 -42.66 7.30
C ALA A 465 27.28 -43.26 8.21
N VAL A 466 27.86 -42.46 9.11
CA VAL A 466 28.88 -42.92 10.07
C VAL A 466 28.27 -43.88 11.08
N PHE A 467 27.12 -43.55 11.68
CA PHE A 467 26.45 -44.41 12.65
C PHE A 467 25.98 -45.74 12.05
N SER A 468 25.58 -45.77 10.78
CA SER A 468 25.19 -47.01 10.10
C SER A 468 26.34 -48.02 10.01
N VAL A 469 27.56 -47.54 9.74
CA VAL A 469 28.77 -48.35 9.65
C VAL A 469 29.12 -48.93 11.02
N LEU A 470 29.08 -48.08 12.06
CA LEU A 470 29.37 -48.48 13.43
C LEU A 470 28.36 -49.50 13.97
N LEU A 471 27.07 -49.32 13.67
CA LEU A 471 26.03 -50.26 14.06
C LEU A 471 26.15 -51.59 13.31
N PHE A 472 26.50 -51.53 12.02
CA PHE A 472 26.70 -52.75 11.24
C PHE A 472 27.88 -53.57 11.79
N ASP A 473 29.01 -52.92 12.10
CA ASP A 473 30.18 -53.57 12.70
C ASP A 473 29.82 -54.23 14.04
N TRP A 474 29.18 -53.47 14.94
CA TRP A 474 28.84 -53.95 16.28
C TRP A 474 27.90 -55.17 16.29
N PHE A 475 26.93 -55.23 15.37
CA PHE A 475 25.89 -56.28 15.42
C PHE A 475 26.12 -57.45 14.46
N PHE A 476 26.79 -57.23 13.32
CA PHE A 476 26.82 -58.21 12.22
C PHE A 476 28.21 -58.67 11.82
N VAL A 477 29.27 -58.11 12.41
CA VAL A 477 30.66 -58.53 12.16
C VAL A 477 31.20 -59.29 13.36
N GLU A 478 31.84 -60.44 13.11
CA GLU A 478 32.47 -61.25 14.16
C GLU A 478 33.84 -60.66 14.57
N PRO A 479 34.16 -60.58 15.87
CA PRO A 479 33.34 -60.97 17.03
C PRO A 479 32.20 -59.98 17.33
N PHE A 480 30.98 -60.50 17.45
CA PHE A 480 29.79 -59.69 17.69
C PHE A 480 29.92 -58.87 18.98
N TYR A 481 29.33 -57.67 18.99
CA TYR A 481 29.33 -56.72 20.09
C TYR A 481 30.74 -56.20 20.46
N SER A 482 31.64 -56.14 19.49
CA SER A 482 32.99 -55.61 19.64
C SER A 482 33.41 -54.82 18.40
N PHE A 483 34.11 -53.69 18.59
CA PHE A 483 34.74 -52.93 17.49
C PHE A 483 36.13 -53.48 17.11
N ASN A 484 36.43 -54.74 17.43
CA ASN A 484 37.72 -55.38 17.15
C ASN A 484 37.75 -55.94 15.72
N PHE A 485 37.94 -55.06 14.73
CA PHE A 485 38.03 -55.41 13.31
C PHE A 485 39.38 -56.07 12.95
N TYR A 486 39.66 -57.28 13.43
CA TYR A 486 40.92 -57.98 13.13
C TYR A 486 40.90 -58.85 11.86
N SER A 487 39.91 -58.68 10.97
CA SER A 487 39.88 -59.37 9.67
C SER A 487 39.86 -58.39 8.50
N GLY A 488 40.86 -58.47 7.61
CA GLY A 488 40.92 -57.70 6.36
C GLY A 488 39.79 -58.00 5.36
N LYS A 489 38.85 -58.89 5.72
CA LYS A 489 37.69 -59.26 4.89
C LYS A 489 36.57 -58.21 4.89
N TYR A 490 36.43 -57.39 5.95
CA TYR A 490 35.31 -56.46 6.09
C TYR A 490 35.70 -54.98 5.86
N SER A 491 36.99 -54.64 5.86
CA SER A 491 37.47 -53.26 5.63
C SER A 491 37.04 -52.69 4.28
N ALA A 492 37.07 -53.50 3.21
CA ALA A 492 36.61 -53.11 1.88
C ALA A 492 35.08 -52.81 1.86
N THR A 493 34.30 -53.64 2.54
CA THR A 493 32.84 -53.50 2.64
C THR A 493 32.44 -52.22 3.36
N PHE A 494 33.12 -51.88 4.46
CA PHE A 494 32.89 -50.62 5.17
C PHE A 494 33.24 -49.40 4.32
N GLY A 495 34.37 -49.44 3.61
CA GLY A 495 34.76 -48.36 2.70
C GLY A 495 33.73 -48.13 1.59
N ILE A 496 33.25 -49.20 0.96
CA ILE A 496 32.22 -49.14 -0.09
C ILE A 496 30.90 -48.62 0.48
N MET A 497 30.45 -49.12 1.64
CA MET A 497 29.19 -48.70 2.26
C MET A 497 29.20 -47.22 2.66
N LEU A 498 30.31 -46.72 3.20
CA LEU A 498 30.50 -45.31 3.52
C LEU A 498 30.48 -44.45 2.25
N LEU A 499 31.16 -44.88 1.19
CA LEU A 499 31.19 -44.19 -0.09
C LEU A 499 29.81 -44.12 -0.74
N PHE A 500 29.05 -45.22 -0.76
CA PHE A 500 27.66 -45.22 -1.24
C PHE A 500 26.76 -44.29 -0.42
N SER A 501 26.89 -44.29 0.90
CA SER A 501 26.11 -43.43 1.78
C SER A 501 26.39 -41.93 1.54
N ILE A 502 27.65 -41.58 1.32
CA ILE A 502 28.05 -40.21 0.94
C ILE A 502 27.51 -39.82 -0.43
N ILE A 503 27.57 -40.72 -1.42
CA ILE A 503 27.02 -40.47 -2.77
C ILE A 503 25.50 -40.26 -2.71
N ILE A 504 24.77 -41.11 -2.00
CA ILE A 504 23.31 -40.97 -1.80
C ILE A 504 23.00 -39.63 -1.12
N SER A 505 23.77 -39.26 -0.09
CA SER A 505 23.62 -37.96 0.58
C SER A 505 23.96 -36.77 -0.35
N ALA A 506 24.89 -36.92 -1.28
CA ALA A 506 25.31 -35.86 -2.20
C ALA A 506 24.32 -35.64 -3.35
N ILE A 507 23.78 -36.71 -3.95
CA ILE A 507 22.76 -36.65 -5.01
C ILE A 507 21.48 -35.95 -4.48
N ILE A 508 21.05 -36.28 -3.26
CA ILE A 508 19.82 -35.69 -2.69
C ILE A 508 20.03 -34.22 -2.25
N SER A 509 21.24 -33.85 -1.84
CA SER A 509 21.59 -32.45 -1.51
C SER A 509 21.69 -31.55 -2.75
N THR A 510 21.94 -32.11 -3.93
CA THR A 510 22.14 -31.33 -5.17
C THR A 510 20.81 -30.98 -5.83
N GLU A 511 19.81 -31.85 -5.76
CA GLU A 511 18.46 -31.63 -6.32
C GLU A 511 17.75 -30.40 -5.70
N LYS A 512 17.88 -30.20 -4.37
CA LYS A 512 17.31 -29.03 -3.67
C LYS A 512 18.06 -27.72 -3.94
N HIS A 513 19.32 -27.79 -4.35
CA HIS A 513 20.12 -26.60 -4.64
C HIS A 513 19.78 -26.00 -6.02
N GLN A 514 19.42 -26.83 -7.00
CA GLN A 514 19.08 -26.40 -8.36
C GLN A 514 17.82 -25.51 -8.42
N ALA A 515 16.82 -25.76 -7.58
CA ALA A 515 15.62 -24.93 -7.50
C ALA A 515 15.92 -23.49 -7.03
N LYS A 516 16.86 -23.33 -6.11
CA LYS A 516 17.27 -22.01 -5.58
C LYS A 516 18.06 -21.19 -6.61
N GLU A 517 18.89 -21.85 -7.42
CA GLU A 517 19.64 -21.19 -8.50
C GLU A 517 18.72 -20.82 -9.69
N SER A 518 17.72 -21.65 -10.01
CA SER A 518 16.70 -21.32 -11.01
C SER A 518 15.89 -20.07 -10.63
N ALA A 519 15.49 -19.94 -9.36
CA ALA A 519 14.77 -18.77 -8.86
C ALA A 519 15.58 -17.47 -8.96
N LYS A 520 16.88 -17.53 -8.64
CA LYS A 520 17.80 -16.39 -8.82
C LYS A 520 17.93 -15.99 -10.29
N MET A 521 17.94 -16.95 -11.21
CA MET A 521 18.02 -16.70 -12.66
C MET A 521 16.74 -16.07 -13.22
N MET A 522 15.57 -16.49 -12.73
CA MET A 522 14.29 -15.89 -13.11
C MET A 522 14.17 -14.44 -12.63
N TYR A 523 14.54 -14.16 -11.37
CA TYR A 523 14.56 -12.80 -10.82
C TYR A 523 15.54 -11.88 -11.58
N ARG A 524 16.72 -12.41 -11.98
CA ARG A 524 17.66 -11.71 -12.86
C ARG A 524 17.04 -11.37 -14.22
N THR A 525 16.32 -12.31 -14.83
CA THR A 525 15.72 -12.13 -16.15
C THR A 525 14.58 -11.12 -16.11
N GLU A 526 13.75 -11.15 -15.06
CA GLU A 526 12.66 -10.19 -14.85
C GLU A 526 13.17 -8.76 -14.62
N LEU A 527 14.18 -8.60 -13.76
CA LEU A 527 14.81 -7.29 -13.51
C LEU A 527 15.43 -6.70 -14.78
N LEU A 528 16.03 -7.53 -15.64
CA LEU A 528 16.60 -7.10 -16.91
C LEU A 528 15.51 -6.75 -17.94
N LEU A 529 14.40 -7.51 -17.99
CA LEU A 529 13.30 -7.24 -18.92
C LEU A 529 12.50 -5.97 -18.56
N ASP A 530 12.27 -5.70 -17.26
CA ASP A 530 11.68 -4.42 -16.80
C ASP A 530 12.61 -3.24 -17.13
N ASN A 531 13.92 -3.40 -16.90
CA ASN A 531 14.92 -2.40 -17.25
C ASN A 531 14.93 -2.09 -18.75
N SER A 532 14.89 -3.14 -19.59
CA SER A 532 14.85 -3.02 -21.04
C SER A 532 13.65 -2.25 -21.59
N ARG A 533 12.48 -2.42 -20.97
CA ARG A 533 11.25 -1.75 -21.41
C ARG A 533 11.27 -0.26 -21.07
N ARG A 534 11.83 0.11 -19.92
CA ARG A 534 11.95 1.52 -19.49
C ARG A 534 13.05 2.25 -20.25
N MET A 535 14.22 1.63 -20.39
CA MET A 535 15.35 2.19 -21.13
C MET A 535 15.03 2.46 -22.61
N ARG A 536 14.13 1.68 -23.22
CA ARG A 536 13.66 1.95 -24.60
C ARG A 536 12.92 3.28 -24.76
N ARG A 537 12.26 3.77 -23.71
CA ARG A 537 11.46 5.02 -23.73
C ARG A 537 12.29 6.28 -23.46
N VAL A 538 13.54 6.12 -23.07
CA VAL A 538 14.44 7.23 -22.73
C VAL A 538 14.87 7.96 -24.01
N GLU A 539 14.64 9.28 -24.06
CA GLU A 539 14.92 10.11 -25.24
C GLU A 539 16.20 10.97 -25.06
N SER A 540 16.78 10.99 -23.87
CA SER A 540 17.98 11.78 -23.58
C SER A 540 19.04 11.04 -22.76
N VAL A 541 20.31 11.38 -23.00
CA VAL A 541 21.45 10.84 -22.23
C VAL A 541 21.31 11.14 -20.73
N LYS A 542 20.83 12.33 -20.36
CA LYS A 542 20.66 12.73 -18.96
C LYS A 542 19.60 11.88 -18.24
N GLU A 543 18.51 11.59 -18.92
CA GLU A 543 17.45 10.72 -18.41
C GLU A 543 17.95 9.27 -18.28
N LEU A 544 18.75 8.79 -19.23
CA LEU A 544 19.38 7.46 -19.14
C LEU A 544 20.29 7.33 -17.91
N LEU A 545 21.11 8.34 -17.64
CA LEU A 545 21.96 8.37 -16.46
C LEU A 545 21.16 8.40 -15.16
N THR A 546 20.02 9.10 -15.15
CA THR A 546 19.15 9.23 -13.97
C THR A 546 18.42 7.91 -13.67
N GLU A 547 17.89 7.25 -14.71
CA GLU A 547 17.26 5.94 -14.56
C GLU A 547 18.25 4.87 -14.07
N LEU A 548 19.47 4.88 -14.61
CA LEU A 548 20.55 4.01 -14.14
C LEU A 548 20.91 4.27 -12.69
N SER A 549 21.12 5.54 -12.30
CA SER A 549 21.46 5.88 -10.92
C SER A 549 20.36 5.48 -9.95
N ASP A 550 19.09 5.73 -10.29
CA ASP A 550 17.96 5.42 -9.42
C ASP A 550 17.85 3.93 -9.17
N LYS A 551 18.17 3.10 -10.16
CA LYS A 551 18.18 1.64 -9.98
C LYS A 551 19.32 1.18 -9.09
N VAL A 552 20.53 1.69 -9.31
CA VAL A 552 21.70 1.35 -8.45
C VAL A 552 21.44 1.82 -7.01
N LEU A 553 20.86 3.01 -6.83
CA LEU A 553 20.44 3.53 -5.52
C LEU A 553 19.39 2.63 -4.86
N LYS A 554 18.34 2.21 -5.58
CA LYS A 554 17.31 1.31 -5.03
C LYS A 554 17.82 -0.09 -4.70
N LEU A 555 18.75 -0.61 -5.51
CA LEU A 555 19.28 -1.97 -5.33
C LEU A 555 20.36 -2.06 -4.26
N MET A 556 21.17 -1.01 -4.11
CA MET A 556 22.40 -1.08 -3.33
C MET A 556 22.56 0.07 -2.32
N ASN A 557 21.75 1.12 -2.41
CA ASN A 557 21.82 2.33 -1.58
C ASN A 557 23.21 3.01 -1.61
N LEU A 558 23.86 3.02 -2.77
CA LEU A 558 25.20 3.58 -2.98
C LEU A 558 25.15 4.78 -3.93
N SER A 559 26.01 5.78 -3.66
CA SER A 559 26.15 6.95 -4.52
C SER A 559 26.82 6.58 -5.84
N VAL A 560 26.34 7.17 -6.93
CA VAL A 560 26.79 6.88 -8.30
C VAL A 560 27.29 8.15 -8.97
N VAL A 561 28.37 8.01 -9.73
CA VAL A 561 28.98 9.07 -10.54
C VAL A 561 29.09 8.59 -11.98
N PHE A 562 28.79 9.44 -12.94
CA PHE A 562 28.94 9.12 -14.35
C PHE A 562 29.89 10.06 -15.06
N TYR A 563 30.58 9.50 -16.05
CA TYR A 563 31.34 10.21 -17.08
C TYR A 563 30.91 9.67 -18.44
N VAL A 564 30.72 10.54 -19.41
CA VAL A 564 30.15 10.19 -20.72
C VAL A 564 31.01 10.83 -21.78
N GLN A 565 31.34 10.07 -22.80
CA GLN A 565 32.09 10.53 -23.94
C GLN A 565 31.14 11.15 -24.97
N LYS A 566 31.35 12.43 -25.27
CA LYS A 566 30.65 13.14 -26.35
C LYS A 566 31.68 13.72 -27.30
N GLU A 567 31.63 13.33 -28.57
CA GLU A 567 32.52 13.87 -29.62
C GLU A 567 34.02 13.77 -29.26
N GLY A 568 34.44 12.65 -28.66
CA GLY A 568 35.84 12.43 -28.26
C GLY A 568 36.26 13.13 -26.97
N LYS A 569 35.43 13.98 -26.36
CA LYS A 569 35.68 14.62 -25.06
C LYS A 569 34.89 13.96 -23.95
N LEU A 570 35.54 13.73 -22.81
CA LEU A 570 34.88 13.24 -21.61
C LEU A 570 34.14 14.39 -20.92
N THR A 571 32.84 14.20 -20.70
CA THR A 571 31.97 15.14 -19.99
C THR A 571 31.53 14.51 -18.67
N GLY A 572 31.28 15.34 -17.64
CA GLY A 572 31.01 14.90 -16.26
C GLY A 572 31.92 15.61 -15.23
N PRO A 573 31.85 15.26 -13.95
CA PRO A 573 31.04 14.18 -13.37
C PRO A 573 29.55 14.55 -13.24
N TRP A 574 28.65 13.63 -13.59
CA TRP A 574 27.25 13.71 -13.15
C TRP A 574 27.11 12.97 -11.82
N LEU A 575 26.68 13.69 -10.79
CA LEU A 575 26.67 13.24 -9.41
C LEU A 575 25.25 12.86 -8.98
N PHE A 576 25.08 11.60 -8.56
CA PHE A 576 23.83 11.03 -8.05
C PHE A 576 24.06 10.51 -6.62
N PRO A 577 23.92 11.37 -5.60
CA PRO A 577 24.15 10.98 -4.22
C PRO A 577 23.00 10.14 -3.68
N LYS A 578 23.33 9.24 -2.76
CA LYS A 578 22.34 8.52 -1.97
C LYS A 578 21.63 9.45 -0.97
N PRO A 579 20.43 9.07 -0.47
CA PRO A 579 19.74 9.81 0.58
C PRO A 579 20.66 10.02 1.80
N GLY A 580 20.77 11.27 2.27
CA GLY A 580 21.65 11.66 3.39
C GLY A 580 23.03 12.19 3.01
N ILE A 581 23.45 12.13 1.73
CA ILE A 581 24.70 12.75 1.26
C ILE A 581 24.38 13.91 0.32
N SER A 582 25.01 15.07 0.54
CA SER A 582 24.82 16.21 -0.37
C SER A 582 25.61 16.04 -1.67
N LYS A 583 25.15 16.63 -2.79
CA LYS A 583 25.91 16.64 -4.06
C LYS A 583 27.31 17.26 -3.90
N ALA A 584 27.47 18.23 -3.00
CA ALA A 584 28.74 18.88 -2.72
C ALA A 584 29.71 17.93 -1.99
N GLU A 585 29.19 17.10 -1.08
CA GLU A 585 29.96 16.11 -0.34
C GLU A 585 30.38 14.93 -1.23
N LEU A 586 29.48 14.43 -2.07
CA LEU A 586 29.85 13.46 -3.11
C LEU A 586 30.89 14.03 -4.08
N GLY A 587 30.77 15.31 -4.45
CA GLY A 587 31.76 15.99 -5.29
C GLY A 587 33.16 16.04 -4.69
N LYS A 588 33.31 16.07 -3.35
CA LYS A 588 34.61 16.01 -2.67
C LYS A 588 35.28 14.65 -2.77
N THR A 589 34.50 13.58 -2.90
CA THR A 589 35.03 12.21 -3.08
C THR A 589 35.58 11.96 -4.48
N VAL A 590 35.23 12.82 -5.44
CA VAL A 590 35.65 12.77 -6.85
C VAL A 590 36.82 13.73 -7.08
N ASP A 591 38.01 13.32 -6.65
CA ASP A 591 39.23 14.12 -6.76
C ASP A 591 39.98 13.95 -8.11
N THR A 592 41.17 14.53 -8.21
CA THR A 592 42.03 14.37 -9.41
C THR A 592 42.57 12.94 -9.59
N LYS A 593 42.66 12.13 -8.52
CA LYS A 593 43.06 10.72 -8.60
C LYS A 593 41.95 9.87 -9.19
N GLU A 594 40.71 10.11 -8.76
CA GLU A 594 39.51 9.46 -9.31
C GLU A 594 39.37 9.70 -10.83
N LYS A 595 39.66 10.92 -11.30
CA LYS A 595 39.66 11.23 -12.75
C LYS A 595 40.71 10.41 -13.51
N ALA A 596 41.90 10.19 -12.93
CA ALA A 596 42.92 9.34 -13.56
C ALA A 596 42.46 7.86 -13.66
N VAL A 597 41.68 7.37 -12.69
CA VAL A 597 41.08 6.03 -12.77
C VAL A 597 40.05 5.98 -13.91
N VAL A 598 39.23 7.01 -14.07
CA VAL A 598 38.25 7.10 -15.16
C VAL A 598 38.94 7.09 -16.53
N ASP A 599 40.01 7.87 -16.71
CA ASP A 599 40.79 7.89 -17.95
C ASP A 599 41.42 6.51 -18.26
N TRP A 600 41.89 5.81 -17.21
CA TRP A 600 42.37 4.44 -17.35
C TRP A 600 41.26 3.48 -17.81
N VAL A 601 40.07 3.56 -17.21
CA VAL A 601 38.91 2.73 -17.59
C VAL A 601 38.45 3.04 -19.02
N MET A 602 38.44 4.31 -19.41
CA MET A 602 38.12 4.73 -20.78
C MET A 602 39.09 4.14 -21.81
N THR A 603 40.39 4.15 -21.51
CA THR A 603 41.44 3.65 -22.40
C THR A 603 41.46 2.13 -22.48
N ASN A 604 41.35 1.45 -21.34
CA ASN A 604 41.55 -0.01 -21.24
C ASN A 604 40.24 -0.80 -21.35
N ARG A 605 39.08 -0.13 -21.33
CA ARG A 605 37.73 -0.73 -21.41
C ARG A 605 37.50 -1.84 -20.37
N LYS A 606 38.15 -1.73 -19.21
CA LYS A 606 38.13 -2.68 -18.09
C LYS A 606 37.82 -1.94 -16.79
N ARG A 607 37.24 -2.64 -15.81
CA ARG A 607 36.99 -2.06 -14.48
C ARG A 607 38.29 -1.72 -13.75
N ALA A 608 38.27 -0.68 -12.94
CA ALA A 608 39.36 -0.28 -12.04
C ALA A 608 38.80 0.47 -10.82
N GLY A 609 39.66 0.77 -9.85
CA GLY A 609 39.31 1.49 -8.64
C GLY A 609 39.19 0.59 -7.41
N CYS A 610 38.41 1.04 -6.43
CA CYS A 610 38.22 0.35 -5.16
C CYS A 610 37.83 -1.13 -5.35
N CYS A 611 38.39 -2.02 -4.52
CA CYS A 611 38.15 -3.48 -4.60
C CYS A 611 38.60 -4.13 -5.92
N THR A 612 39.59 -3.56 -6.62
CA THR A 612 40.20 -4.17 -7.82
C THR A 612 41.72 -4.19 -7.72
N HIS A 613 42.40 -5.00 -8.56
CA HIS A 613 43.86 -5.03 -8.63
C HIS A 613 44.47 -3.82 -9.35
N THR A 614 43.65 -2.91 -9.87
CA THR A 614 44.09 -1.76 -10.67
C THR A 614 43.60 -0.47 -10.06
N LEU A 615 44.52 0.34 -9.56
CA LEU A 615 44.24 1.61 -8.86
C LEU A 615 43.31 1.42 -7.64
N PRO A 616 43.63 0.50 -6.68
CA PRO A 616 42.78 0.15 -5.54
C PRO A 616 42.58 1.28 -4.52
N GLU A 617 43.41 2.31 -4.57
CA GLU A 617 43.40 3.43 -3.63
C GLU A 617 42.21 4.37 -3.85
N ALA A 618 41.48 4.22 -4.96
CA ALA A 618 40.28 4.99 -5.25
C ALA A 618 39.14 4.73 -4.26
N ASN A 619 38.27 5.72 -4.11
CA ASN A 619 37.08 5.70 -3.27
C ASN A 619 35.88 5.01 -3.96
N ALA A 620 35.93 4.88 -5.28
CA ALA A 620 34.88 4.25 -6.08
C ALA A 620 35.40 3.11 -6.95
N ILE A 621 34.52 2.17 -7.27
CA ILE A 621 34.74 1.21 -8.36
C ILE A 621 34.17 1.77 -9.65
N TYR A 622 34.97 1.80 -10.71
CA TYR A 622 34.61 2.33 -12.02
C TYR A 622 34.40 1.20 -13.03
N LEU A 623 33.23 1.23 -13.67
CA LEU A 623 32.76 0.25 -14.64
C LEU A 623 32.54 0.92 -16.00
N PRO A 624 33.06 0.36 -17.11
CA PRO A 624 32.87 0.92 -18.43
C PRO A 624 31.43 0.70 -18.93
N ILE A 625 30.85 1.72 -19.55
CA ILE A 625 29.60 1.62 -20.32
C ILE A 625 30.02 1.46 -21.78
N LYS A 626 29.99 0.22 -22.29
CA LYS A 626 30.55 -0.11 -23.60
C LYS A 626 29.73 -1.15 -24.36
N THR A 627 29.81 -1.09 -25.68
CA THR A 627 29.47 -2.19 -26.59
C THR A 627 30.75 -2.96 -26.95
N SER A 628 30.65 -3.95 -27.84
CA SER A 628 31.82 -4.68 -28.35
C SER A 628 32.85 -3.75 -29.00
N ASP A 629 32.38 -2.73 -29.72
CA ASP A 629 33.21 -1.90 -30.59
C ASP A 629 33.57 -0.54 -29.98
N GLU A 630 32.69 0.04 -29.16
CA GLU A 630 32.85 1.40 -28.63
C GLU A 630 32.58 1.52 -27.12
N ILE A 631 33.18 2.55 -26.52
CA ILE A 631 32.93 2.94 -25.13
C ILE A 631 32.19 4.28 -25.11
N TYR A 632 31.10 4.36 -24.36
CA TYR A 632 30.25 5.56 -24.30
C TYR A 632 30.43 6.35 -23.01
N GLY A 633 30.99 5.71 -21.97
CA GLY A 633 31.22 6.36 -20.68
C GLY A 633 31.73 5.41 -19.61
N VAL A 634 31.78 5.92 -18.39
CA VAL A 634 32.19 5.20 -17.18
C VAL A 634 31.20 5.52 -16.06
N MET A 635 30.76 4.47 -15.35
CA MET A 635 29.99 4.58 -14.12
C MET A 635 30.90 4.28 -12.92
N GLY A 636 31.06 5.24 -12.03
CA GLY A 636 31.68 5.07 -10.71
C GLY A 636 30.63 4.80 -9.64
N ILE A 637 30.86 3.80 -8.80
CA ILE A 637 30.04 3.51 -7.61
C ILE A 637 30.93 3.74 -6.39
N VAL A 638 30.57 4.71 -5.55
CA VAL A 638 31.34 5.02 -4.34
C VAL A 638 31.07 3.95 -3.29
N LEU A 639 32.12 3.22 -2.88
CA LEU A 639 32.00 2.10 -1.94
C LEU A 639 32.30 2.58 -0.53
N GLU A 640 31.26 2.70 0.28
CA GLU A 640 31.42 2.99 1.71
C GLU A 640 32.11 1.83 2.40
N GLU A 641 33.06 2.14 3.29
CA GLU A 641 33.88 1.17 4.01
C GLU A 641 34.69 0.21 3.11
N LYS A 642 34.84 0.53 1.82
CA LYS A 642 35.49 -0.33 0.81
C LYS A 642 34.91 -1.74 0.75
N ARG A 643 33.60 -1.87 0.98
CA ARG A 643 32.89 -3.15 0.91
C ARG A 643 32.80 -3.65 -0.55
N GLU A 644 33.15 -4.91 -0.77
CA GLU A 644 33.00 -5.53 -2.10
C GLU A 644 31.52 -5.68 -2.50
N ILE A 645 31.23 -5.40 -3.77
CA ILE A 645 29.94 -5.67 -4.38
C ILE A 645 29.79 -7.19 -4.53
N PRO A 646 28.72 -7.82 -4.00
CA PRO A 646 28.59 -9.26 -4.11
C PRO A 646 28.42 -9.70 -5.58
N PRO A 647 28.85 -10.93 -5.95
CA PRO A 647 28.90 -11.36 -7.35
C PRO A 647 27.55 -11.32 -8.09
N PHE A 648 26.44 -11.42 -7.35
CA PHE A 648 25.10 -11.39 -7.93
C PHE A 648 24.74 -9.99 -8.44
N GLU A 649 24.91 -8.98 -7.59
CA GLU A 649 24.67 -7.57 -7.86
C GLU A 649 25.63 -7.06 -8.93
N TYR A 650 26.90 -7.47 -8.87
CA TYR A 650 27.90 -7.14 -9.89
C TYR A 650 27.51 -7.67 -11.28
N GLY A 651 27.00 -8.91 -11.37
CA GLY A 651 26.51 -9.49 -12.62
C GLY A 651 25.32 -8.72 -13.20
N LEU A 652 24.39 -8.30 -12.34
CA LEU A 652 23.24 -7.50 -12.74
C LEU A 652 23.65 -6.10 -13.23
N LEU A 653 24.55 -5.43 -12.51
CA LEU A 653 25.10 -4.13 -12.90
C LEU A 653 25.77 -4.19 -14.28
N THR A 654 26.58 -5.21 -14.51
CA THR A 654 27.28 -5.38 -15.80
C THR A 654 26.27 -5.55 -16.94
N ALA A 655 25.23 -6.35 -16.74
CA ALA A 655 24.18 -6.54 -17.74
C ALA A 655 23.39 -5.24 -18.00
N MET A 656 23.06 -4.48 -16.95
CA MET A 656 22.41 -3.17 -17.08
C MET A 656 23.27 -2.14 -17.83
N LEU A 657 24.58 -2.11 -17.60
CA LEU A 657 25.50 -1.20 -18.29
C LEU A 657 25.66 -1.54 -19.77
N ASN A 658 25.68 -2.83 -20.11
CA ASN A 658 25.70 -3.27 -21.51
C ASN A 658 24.41 -2.87 -22.23
N GLU A 659 23.26 -2.99 -21.57
CA GLU A 659 21.98 -2.54 -22.13
C GLU A 659 21.94 -1.01 -22.30
N ALA A 660 22.39 -0.27 -21.29
CA ALA A 660 22.53 1.17 -21.38
C ALA A 660 23.45 1.58 -22.53
N ALA A 661 24.55 0.86 -22.76
CA ALA A 661 25.46 1.14 -23.88
C ALA A 661 24.76 1.06 -25.24
N LEU A 662 23.81 0.13 -25.42
CA LEU A 662 22.99 0.05 -26.64
C LEU A 662 22.07 1.28 -26.79
N VAL A 663 21.51 1.78 -25.68
CA VAL A 663 20.69 3.00 -25.70
C VAL A 663 21.55 4.23 -25.94
N PHE A 664 22.75 4.31 -25.39
CA PHE A 664 23.75 5.34 -25.71
C PHE A 664 24.08 5.36 -27.20
N ALA A 665 24.35 4.20 -27.79
CA ALA A 665 24.58 4.08 -29.23
C ALA A 665 23.40 4.65 -30.02
N ARG A 666 22.16 4.26 -29.67
CA ARG A 666 20.94 4.81 -30.31
C ARG A 666 20.84 6.32 -30.17
N LEU A 667 21.06 6.88 -28.97
CA LEU A 667 20.89 8.31 -28.70
C LEU A 667 21.96 9.18 -29.36
N ILE A 668 23.18 8.67 -29.50
CA ILE A 668 24.32 9.37 -30.12
C ILE A 668 24.28 9.26 -31.65
N TYR A 669 24.01 8.06 -32.19
CA TYR A 669 24.00 7.82 -33.64
C TYR A 669 22.65 8.12 -34.31
N GLY A 670 21.52 7.91 -33.64
CA GLY A 670 20.18 8.20 -34.19
C GLY A 670 19.89 9.69 -34.42
N ARG A 671 20.73 10.60 -33.90
CA ARG A 671 20.68 12.03 -34.24
C ARG A 671 21.41 12.39 -35.54
N LYS A 672 22.24 11.52 -36.10
CA LYS A 672 23.00 11.79 -37.35
C LYS A 672 22.19 11.51 -38.63
N GLU A 673 21.04 10.85 -38.54
CA GLU A 673 20.20 10.46 -39.70
C GLU A 673 18.97 11.35 -39.95
N LYS A 674 18.85 12.51 -39.29
CA LYS A 674 17.88 13.52 -39.72
C LYS A 674 18.56 14.47 -40.71
N PRO A 675 18.23 14.41 -42.02
CA PRO A 675 18.70 15.39 -42.99
C PRO A 675 18.19 16.80 -42.69
#